data_AF-A0A1I8PX59-F1
#
_entry.id   AF-A0A1I8PX59-F1
#
_cell.length_a   1.000
_cell.length_b   1.000
_cell.length_c   1.000
_cell.angle_alpha   90.00
_cell.angle_beta   90.00
_cell.angle_gamma   90.00
#
_symmetry.space_group_name_H-M   'P 1'
#
loop_
_entity.id
_entity.type
_entity.pdbx_description
1 polymer ?
#
loop_
_entity_poly.entity_id
_entity_poly.type
_entity_poly.pdbx_seq_one_letter_code
_entity_poly.pdbx_strand_id
1 'polypeptide(L)'
;MGPTIYPSVLSIWFIQSLRTRSTRYWSKCWINVYGKRLLDNGCGTVSTGMTLSEHHHHSVDLVTTLRSELAALTYKKERLTTDLSDVKAALCSRESECENLRAQAARQTALISSLQSRLHAAENREESVQQRCDSTIQTIQREKRTADERCKELLGKIQHLETHLANEESQKEQARAQLCDFLKRLSNCMGMEPCDSAQLTTDCVFARTEELMTDLQRTKAKLSSTCDALSSCENELTNLKSLANIEKQRLTAQLDSTTNHEHELEARCRQYERDLHVNRDRLTESEINAEKLKEELRGFESRCHRLQSNLDRVQNDRLTFLRCLANTLTIPEPCETLIKDKLRELINDNKAMHAQIHTLREQVSCEHNKLRETEETTQCRLRDEEAQKCELEERLEKCHAEIHTLRNDHLGLSEFLQRLAKVLHFSECTAPPALGNDTNIMADSLLERVDRLTHEHHHNLHGHHHHLPLIGSADKSCCDHYHHVHGSKLRRERSCHDLPLKESTSTLYNLQRKVRILKEQVQRRDLHLELLKRKLAIIEDGARGKCVLQGERDDAVCRAKKASKMVDKLTAQLADARSQIAEMKAQLAEAAEYKITALERARKIDDLTSQLCDLEEEKTRLMAQVSSLKERLESTEESNQNRRCRDETLINSLRDDLQHIQTQLTDANHRLSHLQNFRTSVARTLHLRDLPETDLLQRLQALCSAHQEFTLLSKRYETASPVGDHACPRFDDPIPPSTHCRPPRYAISPTPLELPSTTNHCHGHSRSGHGHGHNHSHSRSHSAHKHNMPRPEVLDDDLLAPREHRHSEKHDHNHHLEHQHSNHQHEHRHGHGHHRSRGRVHPHRYH
;
A
#
# COMPACT_ATOMS: atom_id res chain seq x y z
N MET A 1 18.58 21.69 -32.49
CA MET A 1 17.52 22.70 -32.67
C MET A 1 16.82 22.89 -31.34
N GLY A 2 16.53 24.13 -30.94
CA GLY A 2 15.82 24.44 -29.68
C GLY A 2 14.30 24.51 -29.85
N PRO A 3 13.53 25.02 -28.86
CA PRO A 3 13.99 25.79 -27.69
C PRO A 3 13.51 25.28 -26.30
N THR A 4 14.03 25.99 -25.28
CA THR A 4 13.72 25.97 -23.85
C THR A 4 12.26 26.30 -23.48
N ILE A 5 11.84 25.92 -22.26
CA ILE A 5 11.33 26.83 -21.19
C ILE A 5 11.09 26.05 -19.87
N TYR A 6 11.61 26.58 -18.75
CA TYR A 6 11.28 26.19 -17.38
C TYR A 6 10.09 27.02 -16.86
N PRO A 7 9.16 26.43 -16.07
CA PRO A 7 8.41 27.22 -15.09
C PRO A 7 8.10 26.49 -13.77
N SER A 8 8.80 26.82 -12.67
CA SER A 8 8.33 26.46 -11.31
C SER A 8 8.90 27.31 -10.16
N VAL A 9 10.07 27.93 -10.29
CA VAL A 9 10.74 28.63 -9.16
C VAL A 9 10.18 30.05 -8.89
N LEU A 10 9.50 30.68 -9.85
CA LEU A 10 9.00 32.06 -9.73
C LEU A 10 7.71 32.22 -8.90
N SER A 11 6.94 31.15 -8.68
CA SER A 11 5.65 31.20 -7.96
C SER A 11 5.81 31.42 -6.45
N ILE A 12 6.92 30.97 -5.87
CA ILE A 12 7.17 31.03 -4.42
C ILE A 12 7.60 32.45 -4.00
N TRP A 13 8.39 33.15 -4.82
CA TRP A 13 8.84 34.51 -4.52
C TRP A 13 7.73 35.57 -4.59
N PHE A 14 6.73 35.40 -5.46
CA PHE A 14 5.66 36.39 -5.61
C PHE A 14 4.66 36.37 -4.43
N ILE A 15 4.40 35.20 -3.84
CA ILE A 15 3.51 35.06 -2.67
C ILE A 15 4.20 35.54 -1.38
N GLN A 16 5.52 35.32 -1.23
CA GLN A 16 6.29 35.82 -0.09
C GLN A 16 6.37 37.37 -0.07
N SER A 17 6.45 38.01 -1.24
CA SER A 17 6.62 39.47 -1.39
C SER A 17 5.34 40.27 -1.07
N LEU A 18 4.16 39.72 -1.37
CA LEU A 18 2.89 40.38 -1.05
C LEU A 18 2.54 40.31 0.46
N ARG A 19 2.98 39.26 1.16
CA ARG A 19 2.70 39.08 2.61
C ARG A 19 3.51 39.99 3.52
N THR A 20 4.60 40.60 3.03
CA THR A 20 5.48 41.50 3.80
C THR A 20 5.25 43.00 3.54
N ARG A 21 4.50 43.38 2.49
CA ARG A 21 4.20 44.79 2.18
C ARG A 21 2.86 45.31 2.74
N SER A 22 1.86 44.46 2.95
CA SER A 22 0.53 44.93 3.38
C SER A 22 0.38 45.17 4.90
N THR A 23 1.26 44.63 5.74
CA THR A 23 1.13 44.67 7.21
C THR A 23 1.91 45.80 7.90
N ARG A 24 2.70 46.61 7.16
CA ARG A 24 3.46 47.74 7.72
C ARG A 24 2.83 49.13 7.51
N TYR A 25 1.74 49.23 6.73
CA TYR A 25 1.15 50.54 6.37
C TYR A 25 -0.16 50.90 7.09
N TRP A 26 -0.77 49.99 7.85
CA TRP A 26 -2.04 50.25 8.55
C TRP A 26 -1.92 50.45 10.07
N SER A 27 -0.76 50.18 10.67
CA SER A 27 -0.55 50.34 12.13
C SER A 27 0.10 51.67 12.54
N LYS A 28 0.25 52.64 11.62
CA LYS A 28 0.92 53.93 11.85
C LYS A 28 0.09 55.19 11.56
N CYS A 29 -1.19 55.05 11.20
CA CYS A 29 -2.07 56.19 10.84
C CYS A 29 -3.34 56.32 11.70
N TRP A 30 -3.47 55.58 12.82
CA TRP A 30 -4.72 55.57 13.60
C TRP A 30 -4.57 55.83 15.11
N ILE A 31 -3.54 56.61 15.50
CA ILE A 31 -3.31 57.05 16.89
C ILE A 31 -3.06 58.58 17.00
N ASN A 32 -3.15 59.35 15.91
CA ASN A 32 -2.72 60.76 15.93
C ASN A 32 -3.55 61.75 15.09
N VAL A 33 -4.88 61.71 15.22
CA VAL A 33 -5.79 62.84 14.89
C VAL A 33 -6.92 62.86 15.92
N TYR A 34 -7.38 64.05 16.33
CA TYR A 34 -8.38 64.34 17.38
C TYR A 34 -7.94 64.10 18.83
N GLY A 35 -7.28 65.12 19.41
CA GLY A 35 -6.94 65.14 20.83
C GLY A 35 -6.42 66.47 21.39
N LYS A 36 -6.70 67.64 20.77
CA LYS A 36 -6.34 68.94 21.38
C LYS A 36 -7.16 70.14 20.85
N ARG A 37 -7.93 70.75 21.76
CA ARG A 37 -8.64 72.06 21.79
C ARG A 37 -10.01 71.83 22.46
N LEU A 38 -10.49 72.66 23.38
CA LEU A 38 -9.91 73.74 24.19
C LEU A 38 -10.89 73.99 25.37
N LEU A 39 -10.61 74.95 26.26
CA LEU A 39 -11.40 75.35 27.44
C LEU A 39 -11.32 74.34 28.60
N ASP A 40 -10.74 74.62 29.76
CA ASP A 40 -10.25 75.87 30.35
C ASP A 40 -11.31 76.97 30.49
N ASN A 41 -11.90 77.06 31.69
CA ASN A 41 -12.62 78.25 32.15
C ASN A 41 -12.64 78.22 33.69
N GLY A 42 -11.80 79.05 34.31
CA GLY A 42 -11.83 79.28 35.75
C GLY A 42 -13.03 80.12 36.17
N CYS A 43 -13.60 79.83 37.35
CA CYS A 43 -14.66 80.63 37.94
C CYS A 43 -14.04 81.90 38.57
N GLY A 44 -14.00 82.99 37.80
CA GLY A 44 -13.60 84.32 38.29
C GLY A 44 -14.80 85.11 38.80
N THR A 45 -14.93 85.24 40.12
CA THR A 45 -15.91 86.15 40.75
C THR A 45 -15.42 87.60 40.71
N VAL A 46 -16.16 88.49 40.03
CA VAL A 46 -16.04 89.95 40.18
C VAL A 46 -17.42 90.58 40.26
N SER A 47 -17.64 91.38 41.29
CA SER A 47 -18.85 92.19 41.48
C SER A 47 -18.70 93.57 40.86
N THR A 48 -19.72 94.05 40.14
CA THR A 48 -20.13 95.47 40.16
C THR A 48 -21.62 95.54 39.85
N GLY A 49 -22.40 96.34 40.58
CA GLY A 49 -23.83 96.55 40.29
C GLY A 49 -24.11 97.98 39.82
N MET A 50 -25.31 98.24 39.29
CA MET A 50 -25.93 99.58 39.27
C MET A 50 -27.45 99.55 39.02
N THR A 51 -28.17 100.38 39.79
CA THR A 51 -29.49 101.01 39.55
C THR A 51 -30.75 100.16 39.28
N LEU A 52 -31.75 100.30 40.17
CA LEU A 52 -33.09 99.71 40.08
C LEU A 52 -34.07 100.63 39.33
N SER A 53 -34.62 100.19 38.19
CA SER A 53 -36.07 100.22 37.86
C SER A 53 -36.37 99.68 36.45
N GLU A 54 -35.56 99.99 35.43
CA GLU A 54 -35.65 99.33 34.10
C GLU A 54 -35.21 97.85 34.17
N HIS A 55 -34.45 97.52 35.21
CA HIS A 55 -33.84 96.22 35.45
C HIS A 55 -34.83 95.05 35.58
N HIS A 56 -36.14 95.27 35.77
CA HIS A 56 -37.12 94.17 35.88
C HIS A 56 -37.53 93.60 34.51
N HIS A 57 -37.75 94.41 33.47
CA HIS A 57 -38.07 93.86 32.15
C HIS A 57 -36.81 93.27 31.50
N HIS A 58 -35.69 93.99 31.49
CA HIS A 58 -34.43 93.45 30.95
C HIS A 58 -33.88 92.25 31.73
N SER A 59 -34.13 92.11 33.05
CA SER A 59 -33.77 90.87 33.75
C SER A 59 -34.71 89.71 33.43
N VAL A 60 -36.00 89.95 33.22
CA VAL A 60 -36.95 88.90 32.78
C VAL A 60 -36.63 88.44 31.35
N ASP A 61 -36.31 89.36 30.44
CA ASP A 61 -35.89 89.03 29.07
C ASP A 61 -34.52 88.31 29.06
N LEU A 62 -33.57 88.73 29.89
CA LEU A 62 -32.28 88.04 30.06
C LEU A 62 -32.46 86.66 30.71
N VAL A 63 -33.30 86.51 31.73
CA VAL A 63 -33.56 85.23 32.40
C VAL A 63 -34.33 84.27 31.49
N THR A 64 -35.26 84.75 30.66
CA THR A 64 -35.94 83.91 29.66
C THR A 64 -35.02 83.51 28.52
N THR A 65 -34.13 84.41 28.06
CA THR A 65 -33.06 84.10 27.09
C THR A 65 -32.10 83.04 27.67
N LEU A 66 -31.59 83.25 28.88
CA LEU A 66 -30.71 82.27 29.54
C LEU A 66 -31.41 80.92 29.80
N ARG A 67 -32.72 80.91 30.07
CA ARG A 67 -33.51 79.67 30.16
C ARG A 67 -33.68 78.97 28.81
N SER A 68 -33.89 79.71 27.72
CA SER A 68 -34.01 79.14 26.38
C SER A 68 -32.66 78.62 25.88
N GLU A 69 -31.56 79.32 26.17
CA GLU A 69 -30.20 78.85 25.93
C GLU A 69 -29.87 77.62 26.78
N LEU A 70 -30.20 77.60 28.08
CA LEU A 70 -30.03 76.42 28.94
C LEU A 70 -30.84 75.23 28.42
N ALA A 71 -32.08 75.44 27.96
CA ALA A 71 -32.91 74.39 27.37
C ALA A 71 -32.32 73.89 26.03
N ALA A 72 -31.85 74.79 25.16
CA ALA A 72 -31.20 74.43 23.90
C ALA A 72 -29.86 73.69 24.12
N LEU A 73 -29.07 74.10 25.11
CA LEU A 73 -27.84 73.42 25.52
C LEU A 73 -28.12 72.07 26.18
N THR A 74 -29.21 71.94 26.96
CA THR A 74 -29.65 70.67 27.55
C THR A 74 -30.12 69.71 26.47
N TYR A 75 -30.98 70.14 25.54
CA TYR A 75 -31.37 69.35 24.38
C TYR A 75 -30.16 68.94 23.52
N LYS A 76 -29.22 69.85 23.28
CA LYS A 76 -27.98 69.55 22.56
C LYS A 76 -27.09 68.55 23.31
N LYS A 77 -27.00 68.64 24.64
CA LYS A 77 -26.29 67.68 25.49
C LYS A 77 -26.95 66.30 25.43
N GLU A 78 -28.27 66.23 25.56
CA GLU A 78 -29.03 64.98 25.48
C GLU A 78 -28.89 64.34 24.10
N ARG A 79 -29.06 65.12 23.03
CA ARG A 79 -28.86 64.67 21.65
C ARG A 79 -27.45 64.14 21.41
N LEU A 80 -26.41 64.89 21.82
CA LEU A 80 -25.02 64.42 21.74
C LEU A 80 -24.75 63.20 22.62
N THR A 81 -25.49 63.01 23.71
CA THR A 81 -25.38 61.81 24.56
C THR A 81 -26.00 60.59 23.87
N THR A 82 -27.14 60.75 23.20
CA THR A 82 -27.76 59.70 22.36
C THR A 82 -26.88 59.37 21.15
N ASP A 83 -26.43 60.37 20.39
CA ASP A 83 -25.55 60.16 19.25
C ASP A 83 -24.24 59.44 19.70
N LEU A 84 -23.73 59.75 20.90
CA LEU A 84 -22.55 59.08 21.49
C LEU A 84 -22.84 57.66 21.99
N SER A 85 -24.06 57.35 22.49
CA SER A 85 -24.44 55.96 22.80
C SER A 85 -24.60 55.12 21.54
N ASP A 86 -25.15 55.69 20.47
CA ASP A 86 -25.35 55.01 19.20
C ASP A 86 -24.03 54.71 18.51
N VAL A 87 -23.09 55.68 18.51
CA VAL A 87 -21.71 55.48 18.02
C VAL A 87 -20.97 54.42 18.85
N LYS A 88 -21.16 54.37 20.18
CA LYS A 88 -20.59 53.30 21.02
C LYS A 88 -21.17 51.92 20.68
N ALA A 89 -22.49 51.81 20.53
CA ALA A 89 -23.13 50.55 20.15
C ALA A 89 -22.65 50.07 18.77
N ALA A 90 -22.55 50.98 17.79
CA ALA A 90 -21.98 50.70 16.48
C ALA A 90 -20.51 50.27 16.55
N LEU A 91 -19.70 50.92 17.40
CA LEU A 91 -18.29 50.54 17.60
C LEU A 91 -18.18 49.12 18.18
N CYS A 92 -18.92 48.79 19.23
CA CYS A 92 -18.91 47.45 19.82
C CYS A 92 -19.38 46.37 18.82
N SER A 93 -20.38 46.67 17.98
CA SER A 93 -20.77 45.79 16.87
C SER A 93 -19.60 45.55 15.91
N ARG A 94 -18.90 46.61 15.48
CA ARG A 94 -17.72 46.51 14.60
C ARG A 94 -16.53 45.81 15.24
N GLU A 95 -16.32 45.95 16.54
CA GLU A 95 -15.29 45.22 17.28
C GLU A 95 -15.59 43.72 17.28
N SER A 96 -16.85 43.33 17.51
CA SER A 96 -17.28 41.93 17.43
C SER A 96 -17.15 41.34 16.02
N GLU A 97 -17.44 42.11 14.96
CA GLU A 97 -17.18 41.72 13.57
C GLU A 97 -15.67 41.47 13.33
N CYS A 98 -14.82 42.37 13.84
CA CYS A 98 -13.37 42.25 13.73
C CYS A 98 -12.82 41.03 14.50
N GLU A 99 -13.35 40.72 15.68
CA GLU A 99 -12.99 39.52 16.44
C GLU A 99 -13.40 38.24 15.72
N ASN A 100 -14.62 38.20 15.17
CA ASN A 100 -15.09 37.08 14.36
C ASN A 100 -14.19 36.85 13.12
N LEU A 101 -13.77 37.92 12.45
CA LEU A 101 -12.83 37.85 11.32
C LEU A 101 -11.42 37.40 11.75
N ARG A 102 -10.90 37.87 12.89
CA ARG A 102 -9.61 37.38 13.44
C ARG A 102 -9.69 35.89 13.76
N ALA A 103 -10.77 35.44 14.41
CA ALA A 103 -11.00 34.04 14.73
C ALA A 103 -11.14 33.17 13.47
N GLN A 104 -11.80 33.68 12.42
CA GLN A 104 -11.88 33.02 11.12
C GLN A 104 -10.51 32.91 10.44
N ALA A 105 -9.70 33.98 10.44
CA ALA A 105 -8.35 33.97 9.90
C ALA A 105 -7.41 33.02 10.66
N ALA A 106 -7.56 32.91 11.99
CA ALA A 106 -6.85 31.93 12.80
C ALA A 106 -7.24 30.49 12.42
N ARG A 107 -8.54 30.19 12.30
CA ARG A 107 -9.03 28.87 11.83
C ARG A 107 -8.53 28.53 10.43
N GLN A 108 -8.55 29.47 9.50
CA GLN A 108 -7.99 29.29 8.15
C GLN A 108 -6.49 29.03 8.17
N THR A 109 -5.74 29.75 9.02
CA THR A 109 -4.29 29.55 9.16
C THR A 109 -3.97 28.16 9.72
N ALA A 110 -4.69 27.70 10.76
CA ALA A 110 -4.54 26.36 11.31
C ALA A 110 -4.87 25.27 10.27
N LEU A 111 -5.93 25.45 9.47
CA LEU A 111 -6.27 24.54 8.38
C LEU A 111 -5.18 24.49 7.31
N ILE A 112 -4.62 25.64 6.91
CA ILE A 112 -3.52 25.72 5.94
C ILE A 112 -2.30 24.97 6.47
N SER A 113 -1.88 25.19 7.72
CA SER A 113 -0.75 24.46 8.32
C SER A 113 -1.00 22.96 8.44
N SER A 114 -2.24 22.53 8.76
CA SER A 114 -2.62 21.12 8.75
C SER A 114 -2.53 20.50 7.34
N LEU A 115 -3.01 21.21 6.31
CA LEU A 115 -2.91 20.76 4.93
C LEU A 115 -1.46 20.71 4.43
N GLN A 116 -0.62 21.70 4.80
CA GLN A 116 0.81 21.70 4.49
C GLN A 116 1.55 20.53 5.17
N SER A 117 1.26 20.25 6.45
CA SER A 117 1.82 19.10 7.16
C SER A 117 1.39 17.77 6.53
N ARG A 118 0.11 17.64 6.13
CA ARG A 118 -0.41 16.46 5.44
C ARG A 118 0.19 16.28 4.04
N LEU A 119 0.41 17.38 3.30
CA LEU A 119 1.07 17.36 2.00
C LEU A 119 2.52 16.87 2.16
N HIS A 120 3.28 17.47 3.07
CA HIS A 120 4.66 17.05 3.31
C HIS A 120 4.77 15.60 3.81
N ALA A 121 3.83 15.13 4.63
CA ALA A 121 3.75 13.74 5.03
C ALA A 121 3.31 12.79 3.89
N ALA A 122 2.70 13.29 2.81
CA ALA A 122 2.42 12.52 1.60
C ALA A 122 3.65 12.49 0.68
N GLU A 123 4.29 13.63 0.44
CA GLU A 123 5.55 13.77 -0.31
C GLU A 123 6.64 12.84 0.26
N ASN A 124 6.84 12.84 1.59
CA ASN A 124 7.83 11.96 2.23
C ASN A 124 7.48 10.46 2.13
N ARG A 125 6.19 10.11 2.01
CA ARG A 125 5.75 8.72 1.76
C ARG A 125 6.01 8.33 0.31
N GLU A 126 5.74 9.23 -0.63
CA GLU A 126 6.02 9.03 -2.06
C GLU A 126 7.53 8.85 -2.28
N GLU A 127 8.38 9.69 -1.69
CA GLU A 127 9.83 9.54 -1.75
C GLU A 127 10.30 8.19 -1.15
N SER A 128 9.74 7.78 -0.01
CA SER A 128 10.06 6.47 0.60
C SER A 128 9.56 5.26 -0.22
N VAL A 129 8.46 5.40 -0.97
CA VAL A 129 8.02 4.40 -1.96
C VAL A 129 8.99 4.37 -3.14
N GLN A 130 9.33 5.54 -3.69
CA GLN A 130 10.22 5.67 -4.83
C GLN A 130 11.62 5.09 -4.53
N GLN A 131 12.22 5.41 -3.39
CA GLN A 131 13.51 4.84 -2.96
C GLN A 131 13.47 3.30 -2.83
N ARG A 132 12.34 2.73 -2.38
CA ARG A 132 12.14 1.26 -2.35
C ARG A 132 12.05 0.69 -3.76
N CYS A 133 11.24 1.30 -4.64
CA CYS A 133 11.13 0.90 -6.05
C CYS A 133 12.49 0.95 -6.76
N ASP A 134 13.28 2.01 -6.58
CA ASP A 134 14.61 2.15 -7.17
C ASP A 134 15.58 1.08 -6.64
N SER A 135 15.52 0.75 -5.34
CA SER A 135 16.31 -0.35 -4.76
C SER A 135 15.94 -1.73 -5.35
N THR A 136 14.64 -2.00 -5.53
CA THR A 136 14.15 -3.22 -6.20
C THR A 136 14.60 -3.27 -7.66
N ILE A 137 14.47 -2.16 -8.41
CA ILE A 137 14.92 -2.04 -9.81
C ILE A 137 16.41 -2.32 -9.92
N GLN A 138 17.24 -1.71 -9.06
CA GLN A 138 18.69 -1.97 -9.06
C GLN A 138 19.02 -3.44 -8.77
N THR A 139 18.25 -4.09 -7.90
CA THR A 139 18.46 -5.50 -7.53
C THR A 139 18.11 -6.43 -8.69
N ILE A 140 16.95 -6.25 -9.33
CA ILE A 140 16.58 -6.96 -10.56
C ILE A 140 17.60 -6.70 -11.68
N GLN A 141 18.14 -5.49 -11.80
CA GLN A 141 19.20 -5.18 -12.77
C GLN A 141 20.55 -5.84 -12.45
N ARG A 142 20.85 -6.18 -11.18
CA ARG A 142 22.03 -6.96 -10.81
C ARG A 142 21.81 -8.45 -11.11
N GLU A 143 20.65 -9.00 -10.74
CA GLU A 143 20.26 -10.38 -11.02
C GLU A 143 20.18 -10.68 -12.53
N LYS A 144 19.67 -9.73 -13.33
CA LYS A 144 19.71 -9.84 -14.79
C LYS A 144 21.16 -9.97 -15.30
N ARG A 145 22.08 -9.14 -14.79
CA ARG A 145 23.49 -9.17 -15.24
C ARG A 145 24.17 -10.50 -14.90
N THR A 146 23.97 -11.02 -13.69
CA THR A 146 24.53 -12.32 -13.30
C THR A 146 23.90 -13.47 -14.07
N ALA A 147 22.60 -13.39 -14.41
CA ALA A 147 21.94 -14.35 -15.31
C ALA A 147 22.50 -14.28 -16.75
N ASP A 148 22.68 -13.07 -17.30
CA ASP A 148 23.27 -12.84 -18.63
C ASP A 148 24.72 -13.37 -18.71
N GLU A 149 25.53 -13.18 -17.67
CA GLU A 149 26.88 -13.74 -17.53
C GLU A 149 26.86 -15.27 -17.50
N ARG A 150 25.99 -15.87 -16.68
CA ARG A 150 25.82 -17.33 -16.58
C ARG A 150 25.31 -17.95 -17.89
N CYS A 151 24.47 -17.23 -18.64
CA CYS A 151 24.07 -17.64 -19.98
C CYS A 151 25.24 -17.62 -20.97
N LYS A 152 26.12 -16.62 -20.92
CA LYS A 152 27.36 -16.58 -21.75
C LYS A 152 28.30 -17.74 -21.39
N GLU A 153 28.49 -18.03 -20.11
CA GLU A 153 29.30 -19.19 -19.67
C GLU A 153 28.74 -20.52 -20.18
N LEU A 154 27.42 -20.71 -20.11
CA LEU A 154 26.76 -21.92 -20.59
C LEU A 154 26.87 -22.05 -22.12
N LEU A 155 26.71 -20.96 -22.87
CA LEU A 155 26.94 -20.93 -24.32
C LEU A 155 28.39 -21.28 -24.67
N GLY A 156 29.37 -20.75 -23.94
CA GLY A 156 30.77 -21.11 -24.12
C GLY A 156 31.07 -22.58 -23.82
N LYS A 157 30.45 -23.15 -22.78
CA LYS A 157 30.54 -24.59 -22.46
C LYS A 157 29.92 -25.46 -23.55
N ILE A 158 28.77 -25.07 -24.12
CA ILE A 158 28.13 -25.76 -25.24
C ILE A 158 29.05 -25.76 -26.47
N GLN A 159 29.56 -24.59 -26.87
CA GLN A 159 30.50 -24.47 -28.00
C GLN A 159 31.78 -25.30 -27.81
N HIS A 160 32.30 -25.37 -26.58
CA HIS A 160 33.45 -26.21 -26.26
C HIS A 160 33.13 -27.71 -26.40
N LEU A 161 31.97 -28.16 -25.93
CA LEU A 161 31.51 -29.55 -26.06
C LEU A 161 31.21 -29.91 -27.52
N GLU A 162 30.62 -29.01 -28.31
CA GLU A 162 30.41 -29.17 -29.76
C GLU A 162 31.76 -29.35 -30.49
N THR A 163 32.75 -28.52 -30.14
CA THR A 163 34.11 -28.63 -30.70
C THR A 163 34.78 -29.94 -30.29
N HIS A 164 34.64 -30.37 -29.03
CA HIS A 164 35.18 -31.65 -28.56
C HIS A 164 34.53 -32.84 -29.27
N LEU A 165 33.20 -32.80 -29.47
CA LEU A 165 32.47 -33.86 -30.17
C LEU A 165 32.90 -33.95 -31.64
N ALA A 166 33.06 -32.83 -32.33
CA ALA A 166 33.58 -32.80 -33.71
C ALA A 166 35.02 -33.37 -33.80
N ASN A 167 35.87 -33.08 -32.83
CA ASN A 167 37.23 -33.65 -32.75
C ASN A 167 37.21 -35.18 -32.52
N GLU A 168 36.33 -35.67 -31.65
CA GLU A 168 36.15 -37.12 -31.41
C GLU A 168 35.58 -37.84 -32.64
N GLU A 169 34.61 -37.25 -33.34
CA GLU A 169 34.10 -37.80 -34.60
C GLU A 169 35.18 -37.88 -35.68
N SER A 170 36.03 -36.84 -35.78
CA SER A 170 37.19 -36.84 -36.69
C SER A 170 38.21 -37.93 -36.35
N GLN A 171 38.57 -38.09 -35.07
CA GLN A 171 39.48 -39.15 -34.62
C GLN A 171 38.91 -40.55 -34.89
N LYS A 172 37.61 -40.77 -34.63
CA LYS A 172 36.91 -42.02 -34.91
C LYS A 172 36.93 -42.36 -36.40
N GLU A 173 36.72 -41.39 -37.28
CA GLU A 173 36.74 -41.62 -38.73
C GLU A 173 38.18 -41.85 -39.23
N GLN A 174 39.18 -41.17 -38.65
CA GLN A 174 40.60 -41.45 -38.89
C GLN A 174 40.97 -42.89 -38.49
N ALA A 175 40.53 -43.37 -37.32
CA ALA A 175 40.77 -44.73 -36.86
C ALA A 175 40.09 -45.78 -37.76
N ARG A 176 38.88 -45.50 -38.26
CA ARG A 176 38.19 -46.33 -39.27
C ARG A 176 38.97 -46.41 -40.57
N ALA A 177 39.47 -45.29 -41.08
CA ALA A 177 40.30 -45.27 -42.28
C ALA A 177 41.59 -46.10 -42.09
N GLN A 178 42.28 -45.93 -40.97
CA GLN A 178 43.48 -46.73 -40.62
C GLN A 178 43.20 -48.24 -40.56
N LEU A 179 42.06 -48.65 -39.98
CA LEU A 179 41.64 -50.05 -39.94
C LEU A 179 41.34 -50.59 -41.36
N CYS A 180 40.64 -49.81 -42.20
CA CYS A 180 40.39 -50.20 -43.58
C CYS A 180 41.70 -50.38 -44.37
N ASP A 181 42.68 -49.48 -44.18
CA ASP A 181 43.98 -49.57 -44.85
C ASP A 181 44.90 -50.66 -44.27
N PHE A 182 44.70 -51.05 -43.01
CA PHE A 182 45.30 -52.26 -42.46
C PHE A 182 44.70 -53.52 -43.09
N LEU A 183 43.36 -53.62 -43.19
CA LEU A 183 42.68 -54.77 -43.80
C LEU A 183 43.06 -54.94 -45.28
N LYS A 184 43.15 -53.85 -46.06
CA LYS A 184 43.67 -53.89 -47.44
C LYS A 184 45.11 -54.43 -47.50
N ARG A 185 46.01 -53.95 -46.63
CA ARG A 185 47.40 -54.43 -46.57
C ARG A 185 47.48 -55.92 -46.19
N LEU A 186 46.68 -56.35 -45.22
CA LEU A 186 46.63 -57.74 -44.78
C LEU A 186 46.08 -58.66 -45.90
N SER A 187 45.02 -58.24 -46.60
CA SER A 187 44.47 -58.92 -47.79
C SER A 187 45.55 -59.12 -48.86
N ASN A 188 46.30 -58.06 -49.18
CA ASN A 188 47.40 -58.13 -50.15
C ASN A 188 48.52 -59.07 -49.69
N CYS A 189 48.90 -59.05 -48.41
CA CYS A 189 49.90 -59.96 -47.85
C CYS A 189 49.47 -61.44 -47.88
N MET A 190 48.17 -61.73 -47.79
CA MET A 190 47.62 -63.09 -47.88
C MET A 190 47.34 -63.55 -49.32
N GLY A 191 47.71 -62.76 -50.33
CA GLY A 191 47.49 -63.08 -51.73
C GLY A 191 46.02 -63.14 -52.13
N MET A 192 45.14 -62.43 -51.41
CA MET A 192 43.74 -62.28 -51.80
C MET A 192 43.65 -61.27 -52.94
N GLU A 193 43.50 -61.78 -54.16
CA GLU A 193 43.34 -60.95 -55.36
C GLU A 193 41.98 -60.22 -55.30
N PRO A 194 41.94 -58.89 -55.50
CA PRO A 194 40.74 -58.10 -55.27
C PRO A 194 39.66 -58.41 -56.31
N CYS A 195 38.56 -59.03 -55.87
CA CYS A 195 37.38 -59.21 -56.70
C CYS A 195 36.55 -57.91 -56.71
N ASP A 196 36.40 -57.29 -57.88
CA ASP A 196 35.88 -55.91 -58.10
C ASP A 196 34.44 -55.62 -57.62
N SER A 197 33.75 -56.55 -56.95
CA SER A 197 32.32 -56.40 -56.60
C SER A 197 31.96 -56.67 -55.13
N ALA A 198 32.92 -56.95 -54.24
CA ALA A 198 32.64 -57.15 -52.82
C ALA A 198 33.48 -56.20 -51.94
N GLN A 199 32.83 -55.48 -51.04
CA GLN A 199 33.54 -54.76 -49.98
C GLN A 199 34.29 -55.76 -49.11
N LEU A 200 35.61 -55.58 -48.97
CA LEU A 200 36.46 -56.45 -48.17
C LEU A 200 36.11 -56.33 -46.68
N THR A 201 35.22 -57.19 -46.19
CA THR A 201 34.84 -57.22 -44.76
C THR A 201 35.91 -57.92 -43.92
N THR A 202 35.93 -57.63 -42.62
CA THR A 202 36.76 -58.33 -41.63
C THR A 202 36.63 -59.84 -41.75
N ASP A 203 35.41 -60.31 -41.99
CA ASP A 203 35.04 -61.72 -41.94
C ASP A 203 35.63 -62.49 -43.14
N CYS A 204 35.75 -61.86 -44.31
CA CYS A 204 36.45 -62.42 -45.47
C CYS A 204 37.97 -62.59 -45.22
N VAL A 205 38.58 -61.63 -44.53
CA VAL A 205 39.99 -61.67 -44.15
C VAL A 205 40.23 -62.72 -43.06
N PHE A 206 39.33 -62.85 -42.08
CA PHE A 206 39.38 -63.90 -41.07
C PHE A 206 39.21 -65.30 -41.67
N ALA A 207 38.23 -65.54 -42.54
CA ALA A 207 38.04 -66.85 -43.19
C ALA A 207 39.30 -67.30 -43.96
N ARG A 208 39.95 -66.38 -44.70
CA ARG A 208 41.22 -66.70 -45.38
C ARG A 208 42.38 -66.92 -44.41
N THR A 209 42.37 -66.23 -43.28
CA THR A 209 43.34 -66.44 -42.19
C THR A 209 43.13 -67.81 -41.54
N GLU A 210 41.89 -68.27 -41.37
CA GLU A 210 41.57 -69.62 -40.88
C GLU A 210 42.05 -70.71 -41.85
N GLU A 211 41.80 -70.58 -43.16
CA GLU A 211 42.36 -71.50 -44.17
C GLU A 211 43.90 -71.58 -44.07
N LEU A 212 44.58 -70.43 -44.14
CA LEU A 212 46.03 -70.34 -44.00
C LEU A 212 46.50 -70.87 -42.64
N MET A 213 45.74 -70.69 -41.57
CA MET A 213 46.04 -71.21 -40.25
C MET A 213 45.84 -72.72 -40.16
N THR A 214 44.92 -73.34 -40.91
CA THR A 214 44.83 -74.82 -40.99
C THR A 214 46.00 -75.43 -41.75
N ASP A 215 46.47 -74.77 -42.81
CA ASP A 215 47.68 -75.17 -43.55
C ASP A 215 48.96 -74.89 -42.75
N LEU A 216 48.99 -73.79 -42.00
CA LEU A 216 50.00 -73.52 -40.98
C LEU A 216 49.93 -74.58 -39.88
N GLN A 217 48.76 -75.01 -39.39
CA GLN A 217 48.64 -76.08 -38.39
C GLN A 217 49.27 -77.39 -38.89
N ARG A 218 49.16 -77.68 -40.20
CA ARG A 218 49.71 -78.90 -40.82
C ARG A 218 51.22 -78.85 -41.02
N THR A 219 51.79 -77.67 -41.29
CA THR A 219 53.24 -77.46 -41.38
C THR A 219 53.86 -77.27 -39.99
N LYS A 220 53.17 -76.56 -39.10
CA LYS A 220 53.43 -76.42 -37.66
C LYS A 220 53.37 -77.75 -36.94
N ALA A 221 52.52 -78.71 -37.28
CA ALA A 221 52.58 -80.06 -36.68
C ALA A 221 53.93 -80.76 -36.97
N LYS A 222 54.49 -80.56 -38.17
CA LYS A 222 55.82 -81.08 -38.54
C LYS A 222 56.95 -80.28 -37.90
N LEU A 223 56.82 -78.94 -37.86
CA LEU A 223 57.79 -78.06 -37.23
C LEU A 223 57.78 -78.17 -35.70
N SER A 224 56.62 -78.42 -35.07
CA SER A 224 56.43 -78.67 -33.64
C SER A 224 57.24 -79.90 -33.24
N SER A 225 57.09 -81.05 -33.91
CA SER A 225 57.90 -82.23 -33.57
C SER A 225 59.43 -82.02 -33.63
N THR A 226 59.91 -81.01 -34.38
CA THR A 226 61.33 -80.63 -34.45
C THR A 226 61.72 -79.47 -33.54
N CYS A 227 60.79 -78.55 -33.24
CA CYS A 227 61.01 -77.43 -32.33
C CYS A 227 60.73 -77.82 -30.87
N ASP A 228 59.76 -78.68 -30.58
CA ASP A 228 59.49 -79.20 -29.23
C ASP A 228 60.73 -79.91 -28.66
N ALA A 229 61.58 -80.50 -29.51
CA ALA A 229 62.85 -81.10 -29.10
C ALA A 229 63.99 -80.09 -28.83
N LEU A 230 63.87 -78.83 -29.27
CA LEU A 230 64.96 -77.83 -29.24
C LEU A 230 64.55 -76.59 -28.42
N SER A 231 63.41 -76.02 -28.78
CA SER A 231 62.70 -74.96 -28.08
C SER A 231 62.18 -75.39 -26.70
N SER A 232 61.99 -76.69 -26.37
CA SER A 232 61.75 -77.07 -24.96
C SER A 232 62.97 -76.79 -24.07
N CYS A 233 64.20 -76.98 -24.58
CA CYS A 233 65.41 -76.65 -23.83
C CYS A 233 65.72 -75.14 -23.80
N GLU A 234 65.36 -74.39 -24.85
CA GLU A 234 65.68 -72.96 -24.96
C GLU A 234 64.58 -72.03 -24.41
N ASN A 235 63.30 -72.43 -24.50
CA ASN A 235 62.17 -71.61 -24.03
C ASN A 235 61.96 -71.71 -22.51
N GLU A 236 62.26 -72.84 -21.85
CA GLU A 236 62.21 -72.91 -20.39
C GLU A 236 63.16 -71.88 -19.75
N LEU A 237 64.36 -71.73 -20.32
CA LEU A 237 65.39 -70.80 -19.83
C LEU A 237 65.12 -69.32 -20.15
N THR A 238 64.40 -69.03 -21.24
CA THR A 238 64.13 -67.66 -21.71
C THR A 238 62.76 -67.14 -21.31
N ASN A 239 61.71 -67.96 -21.30
CA ASN A 239 60.39 -67.57 -20.80
C ASN A 239 60.42 -67.26 -19.30
N LEU A 240 61.15 -68.04 -18.48
CA LEU A 240 61.32 -67.71 -17.06
C LEU A 240 62.00 -66.34 -16.84
N LYS A 241 62.83 -65.87 -17.77
CA LYS A 241 63.49 -64.55 -17.71
C LYS A 241 62.63 -63.43 -18.29
N SER A 242 61.92 -63.65 -19.39
CA SER A 242 61.07 -62.63 -20.02
C SER A 242 59.77 -62.42 -19.25
N LEU A 243 59.11 -63.48 -18.78
CA LEU A 243 57.92 -63.39 -17.93
C LEU A 243 58.27 -62.65 -16.63
N ALA A 244 59.36 -63.00 -15.94
CA ALA A 244 59.78 -62.28 -14.74
C ALA A 244 60.05 -60.79 -14.97
N ASN A 245 60.54 -60.40 -16.16
CA ASN A 245 60.83 -58.99 -16.46
C ASN A 245 59.59 -58.21 -16.93
N ILE A 246 58.68 -58.85 -17.67
CA ILE A 246 57.37 -58.29 -18.05
C ILE A 246 56.46 -58.17 -16.82
N GLU A 247 56.43 -59.19 -15.96
CA GLU A 247 55.71 -59.17 -14.68
C GLU A 247 56.25 -58.04 -13.78
N LYS A 248 57.57 -57.88 -13.70
CA LYS A 248 58.21 -56.77 -12.97
C LYS A 248 57.82 -55.40 -13.54
N GLN A 249 57.85 -55.21 -14.86
CA GLN A 249 57.43 -53.94 -15.49
C GLN A 249 55.93 -53.68 -15.32
N ARG A 250 55.08 -54.71 -15.45
CA ARG A 250 53.63 -54.66 -15.23
C ARG A 250 53.29 -54.31 -13.78
N LEU A 251 53.97 -54.92 -12.82
CA LEU A 251 53.83 -54.63 -11.40
C LEU A 251 54.35 -53.24 -11.04
N THR A 252 55.44 -52.77 -11.66
CA THR A 252 55.96 -51.40 -11.43
C THR A 252 54.99 -50.36 -11.97
N ALA A 253 54.48 -50.52 -13.19
CA ALA A 253 53.46 -49.63 -13.76
C ALA A 253 52.12 -49.70 -13.00
N GLN A 254 51.74 -50.87 -12.46
CA GLN A 254 50.61 -50.96 -11.53
C GLN A 254 50.89 -50.20 -10.22
N LEU A 255 52.10 -50.31 -9.65
CA LEU A 255 52.51 -49.60 -8.44
C LEU A 255 52.45 -48.08 -8.64
N ASP A 256 52.96 -47.59 -9.76
CA ASP A 256 52.92 -46.17 -10.16
C ASP A 256 51.46 -45.72 -10.40
N SER A 257 50.62 -46.57 -10.98
CA SER A 257 49.19 -46.27 -11.13
C SER A 257 48.44 -46.24 -9.79
N THR A 258 48.74 -47.14 -8.85
CA THR A 258 48.11 -47.15 -7.52
C THR A 258 48.61 -46.02 -6.64
N THR A 259 49.90 -45.65 -6.70
CA THR A 259 50.45 -44.53 -5.92
C THR A 259 49.95 -43.18 -6.45
N ASN A 260 49.79 -43.01 -7.76
CA ASN A 260 49.10 -41.85 -8.31
C ASN A 260 47.62 -41.79 -7.87
N HIS A 261 46.92 -42.94 -7.89
CA HIS A 261 45.54 -43.02 -7.40
C HIS A 261 45.43 -42.72 -5.89
N GLU A 262 46.38 -43.18 -5.08
CA GLU A 262 46.53 -42.88 -3.65
C GLU A 262 46.70 -41.38 -3.41
N HIS A 263 47.58 -40.70 -4.17
CA HIS A 263 47.77 -39.25 -4.07
C HIS A 263 46.51 -38.46 -4.51
N GLU A 264 45.81 -38.91 -5.55
CA GLU A 264 44.53 -38.32 -5.95
C GLU A 264 43.42 -38.54 -4.91
N LEU A 265 43.41 -39.69 -4.22
CA LEU A 265 42.47 -39.99 -3.14
C LEU A 265 42.79 -39.15 -1.91
N GLU A 266 44.07 -39.02 -1.52
CA GLU A 266 44.47 -38.11 -0.44
C GLU A 266 44.11 -36.66 -0.75
N ALA A 267 44.35 -36.18 -1.96
CA ALA A 267 43.99 -34.82 -2.37
C ALA A 267 42.47 -34.59 -2.30
N ARG A 268 41.68 -35.61 -2.69
CA ARG A 268 40.21 -35.60 -2.54
C ARG A 268 39.76 -35.63 -1.07
N CYS A 269 40.37 -36.45 -0.22
CA CYS A 269 40.09 -36.47 1.22
C CYS A 269 40.37 -35.09 1.86
N ARG A 270 41.54 -34.50 1.62
CA ARG A 270 41.89 -33.16 2.11
C ARG A 270 41.02 -32.04 1.50
N GLN A 271 40.33 -32.29 0.38
CA GLN A 271 39.31 -31.39 -0.17
C GLN A 271 37.98 -31.54 0.57
N TYR A 272 37.50 -32.77 0.76
CA TYR A 272 36.28 -33.04 1.52
C TYR A 272 36.38 -32.54 2.97
N GLU A 273 37.54 -32.67 3.63
CA GLU A 273 37.76 -32.12 4.98
C GLU A 273 37.56 -30.59 5.04
N ARG A 274 38.08 -29.86 4.03
CA ARG A 274 37.92 -28.40 3.93
C ARG A 274 36.48 -28.02 3.62
N ASP A 275 35.82 -28.71 2.70
CA ASP A 275 34.42 -28.45 2.36
C ASP A 275 33.49 -28.76 3.54
N LEU A 276 33.79 -29.79 4.32
CA LEU A 276 33.06 -30.16 5.53
C LEU A 276 33.28 -29.14 6.66
N HIS A 277 34.47 -28.55 6.79
CA HIS A 277 34.70 -27.41 7.70
C HIS A 277 33.87 -26.18 7.29
N VAL A 278 33.89 -25.79 6.00
CA VAL A 278 33.08 -24.67 5.49
C VAL A 278 31.59 -24.92 5.71
N ASN A 279 31.11 -26.15 5.52
CA ASN A 279 29.71 -26.49 5.78
C ASN A 279 29.33 -26.43 7.27
N ARG A 280 30.27 -26.73 8.20
CA ARG A 280 30.06 -26.52 9.64
C ARG A 280 29.95 -25.02 9.98
N ASP A 281 30.81 -24.19 9.39
CA ASP A 281 30.79 -22.74 9.65
C ASP A 281 29.51 -22.09 9.10
N ARG A 282 29.02 -22.56 7.95
CA ARG A 282 27.71 -22.15 7.39
C ARG A 282 26.52 -22.65 8.23
N LEU A 283 26.64 -23.82 8.87
CA LEU A 283 25.61 -24.33 9.78
C LEU A 283 25.53 -23.46 11.04
N THR A 284 26.66 -23.12 11.67
CA THR A 284 26.66 -22.27 12.88
C THR A 284 26.18 -20.84 12.56
N GLU A 285 26.52 -20.28 11.40
CA GLU A 285 25.92 -19.02 10.93
C GLU A 285 24.39 -19.13 10.76
N SER A 286 23.91 -20.24 10.20
CA SER A 286 22.47 -20.50 10.07
C SER A 286 21.77 -20.66 11.42
N GLU A 287 22.40 -21.29 12.42
CA GLU A 287 21.87 -21.42 13.78
C GLU A 287 21.78 -20.06 14.48
N ILE A 288 22.82 -19.22 14.37
CA ILE A 288 22.83 -17.85 14.89
C ILE A 288 21.71 -17.00 14.25
N ASN A 289 21.51 -17.14 12.94
CA ASN A 289 20.45 -16.42 12.24
C ASN A 289 19.05 -16.95 12.59
N ALA A 290 18.89 -18.25 12.82
CA ALA A 290 17.64 -18.83 13.32
C ALA A 290 17.30 -18.31 14.73
N GLU A 291 18.28 -18.12 15.62
CA GLU A 291 18.04 -17.58 16.97
C GLU A 291 17.61 -16.10 16.93
N LYS A 292 18.24 -15.28 16.07
CA LYS A 292 17.78 -13.89 15.82
C LYS A 292 16.33 -13.85 15.35
N LEU A 293 15.94 -14.73 14.42
CA LEU A 293 14.56 -14.81 13.93
C LEU A 293 13.56 -15.23 15.02
N LYS A 294 13.94 -16.10 15.97
CA LYS A 294 13.11 -16.41 17.15
C LYS A 294 12.96 -15.20 18.08
N GLU A 295 14.00 -14.40 18.23
CA GLU A 295 13.99 -13.20 19.06
C GLU A 295 13.13 -12.08 18.43
N GLU A 296 13.22 -11.90 17.11
CA GLU A 296 12.30 -11.05 16.34
C GLU A 296 10.85 -11.52 16.46
N LEU A 297 10.59 -12.83 16.32
CA LEU A 297 9.24 -13.41 16.46
C LEU A 297 8.65 -13.12 17.86
N ARG A 298 9.44 -13.31 18.93
CA ARG A 298 9.04 -12.96 20.30
C ARG A 298 8.75 -11.46 20.46
N GLY A 299 9.49 -10.61 19.73
CA GLY A 299 9.24 -9.17 19.61
C GLY A 299 7.92 -8.83 18.89
N PHE A 300 7.57 -9.58 17.84
CA PHE A 300 6.28 -9.48 17.14
C PHE A 300 5.12 -9.96 18.01
N GLU A 301 5.23 -11.11 18.67
CA GLU A 301 4.23 -11.63 19.63
C GLU A 301 3.95 -10.60 20.74
N SER A 302 5.01 -10.04 21.33
CA SER A 302 4.90 -8.97 22.33
C SER A 302 4.20 -7.71 21.81
N ARG A 303 4.36 -7.40 20.51
CA ARG A 303 3.66 -6.29 19.84
C ARG A 303 2.19 -6.61 19.61
N CYS A 304 1.86 -7.83 19.22
CA CYS A 304 0.48 -8.30 19.04
C CYS A 304 -0.29 -8.28 20.36
N HIS A 305 0.30 -8.76 21.46
CA HIS A 305 -0.30 -8.66 22.80
C HIS A 305 -0.61 -7.21 23.19
N ARG A 306 0.32 -6.26 22.95
CA ARG A 306 0.07 -4.82 23.20
C ARG A 306 -1.04 -4.24 22.32
N LEU A 307 -1.16 -4.68 21.07
CA LEU A 307 -2.26 -4.26 20.18
C LEU A 307 -3.60 -4.82 20.66
N GLN A 308 -3.65 -6.08 21.10
CA GLN A 308 -4.85 -6.69 21.67
C GLN A 308 -5.32 -5.92 22.92
N SER A 309 -4.44 -5.67 23.90
CA SER A 309 -4.82 -4.90 25.10
C SER A 309 -5.26 -3.47 24.80
N ASN A 310 -4.74 -2.84 23.73
CA ASN A 310 -5.23 -1.53 23.28
C ASN A 310 -6.63 -1.63 22.63
N LEU A 311 -6.89 -2.68 21.83
CA LEU A 311 -8.21 -2.95 21.26
C LEU A 311 -9.25 -3.19 22.37
N ASP A 312 -8.91 -4.03 23.35
CA ASP A 312 -9.78 -4.32 24.50
C ASP A 312 -10.10 -3.04 25.30
N ARG A 313 -9.12 -2.16 25.50
CA ARG A 313 -9.36 -0.85 26.14
C ARG A 313 -10.33 0.02 25.33
N VAL A 314 -10.10 0.18 24.03
CA VAL A 314 -10.96 1.00 23.14
C VAL A 314 -12.38 0.42 23.05
N GLN A 315 -12.55 -0.91 23.06
CA GLN A 315 -13.86 -1.54 23.12
C GLN A 315 -14.59 -1.26 24.44
N ASN A 316 -13.88 -1.30 25.58
CA ASN A 316 -14.44 -0.92 26.89
C ASN A 316 -14.80 0.57 26.97
N ASP A 317 -13.96 1.46 26.41
CA ASP A 317 -14.24 2.90 26.34
C ASP A 317 -15.50 3.17 25.49
N ARG A 318 -15.63 2.53 24.32
CA ARG A 318 -16.85 2.58 23.48
C ARG A 318 -18.08 2.07 24.22
N LEU A 319 -17.99 0.94 24.91
CA LEU A 319 -19.12 0.36 25.64
C LEU A 319 -19.54 1.27 26.81
N THR A 320 -18.59 1.91 27.48
CA THR A 320 -18.84 2.89 28.54
C THR A 320 -19.53 4.14 27.98
N PHE A 321 -19.09 4.65 26.84
CA PHE A 321 -19.75 5.76 26.13
C PHE A 321 -21.20 5.41 25.72
N LEU A 322 -21.43 4.21 25.17
CA LEU A 322 -22.77 3.74 24.83
C LEU A 322 -23.68 3.60 26.07
N ARG A 323 -23.15 3.15 27.22
CA ARG A 323 -23.89 3.16 28.50
C ARG A 323 -24.27 4.57 28.94
N CYS A 324 -23.35 5.53 28.85
CA CYS A 324 -23.67 6.93 29.17
C CYS A 324 -24.81 7.46 28.29
N LEU A 325 -24.75 7.23 26.97
CA LEU A 325 -25.81 7.63 26.04
C LEU A 325 -27.15 6.93 26.32
N ALA A 326 -27.13 5.61 26.54
CA ALA A 326 -28.35 4.85 26.85
C ALA A 326 -29.01 5.33 28.14
N ASN A 327 -28.23 5.59 29.20
CA ASN A 327 -28.73 6.17 30.45
C ASN A 327 -29.36 7.55 30.23
N THR A 328 -28.72 8.43 29.43
CA THR A 328 -29.27 9.75 29.10
C THR A 328 -30.56 9.69 28.28
N LEU A 329 -30.70 8.67 27.42
CA LEU A 329 -31.87 8.44 26.57
C LEU A 329 -32.92 7.49 27.20
N THR A 330 -32.72 7.11 28.47
CA THR A 330 -33.58 6.18 29.22
C THR A 330 -33.78 4.81 28.56
N ILE A 331 -32.76 4.32 27.86
CA ILE A 331 -32.75 3.02 27.16
C ILE A 331 -32.15 1.96 28.10
N PRO A 332 -32.80 0.80 28.30
CA PRO A 332 -32.35 -0.21 29.26
C PRO A 332 -31.07 -0.96 28.84
N GLU A 333 -30.71 -0.95 27.56
CA GLU A 333 -29.53 -1.64 27.02
C GLU A 333 -28.62 -0.67 26.24
N PRO A 334 -27.29 -0.70 26.43
CA PRO A 334 -26.32 0.18 25.76
C PRO A 334 -26.06 -0.21 24.30
N CYS A 335 -27.12 -0.46 23.53
CA CYS A 335 -27.05 -0.90 22.16
C CYS A 335 -27.13 0.29 21.19
N GLU A 336 -26.17 0.36 20.26
CA GLU A 336 -26.01 1.49 19.33
C GLU A 336 -27.21 1.67 18.38
N THR A 337 -27.91 0.58 18.03
CA THR A 337 -29.13 0.65 17.21
C THR A 337 -30.28 1.29 17.98
N LEU A 338 -30.58 0.81 19.19
CA LEU A 338 -31.63 1.35 20.07
C LEU A 338 -31.39 2.84 20.38
N ILE A 339 -30.13 3.22 20.65
CA ILE A 339 -29.72 4.63 20.83
C ILE A 339 -30.08 5.47 19.59
N LYS A 340 -29.77 4.99 18.38
CA LYS A 340 -30.10 5.68 17.12
C LYS A 340 -31.61 5.70 16.84
N ASP A 341 -32.34 4.66 17.22
CA ASP A 341 -33.79 4.58 17.06
C ASP A 341 -34.50 5.60 17.97
N LYS A 342 -34.14 5.66 19.26
CA LYS A 342 -34.69 6.65 20.21
C LYS A 342 -34.32 8.07 19.84
N LEU A 343 -33.10 8.32 19.36
CA LEU A 343 -32.72 9.64 18.84
C LEU A 343 -33.55 10.05 17.60
N ARG A 344 -33.86 9.11 16.69
CA ARG A 344 -34.72 9.38 15.53
C ARG A 344 -36.16 9.68 15.93
N GLU A 345 -36.70 8.97 16.93
CA GLU A 345 -38.00 9.27 17.54
C GLU A 345 -38.04 10.70 18.10
N LEU A 346 -37.12 11.03 19.02
CA LEU A 346 -37.04 12.36 19.65
C LEU A 346 -36.85 13.51 18.64
N ILE A 347 -36.07 13.28 17.57
CA ILE A 347 -35.90 14.25 16.48
C ILE A 347 -37.20 14.45 15.69
N ASN A 348 -37.99 13.40 15.49
CA ASN A 348 -39.27 13.49 14.78
C ASN A 348 -40.34 14.17 15.65
N ASP A 349 -40.39 13.85 16.95
CA ASP A 349 -41.26 14.55 17.91
C ASP A 349 -40.92 16.04 17.98
N ASN A 350 -39.64 16.38 18.04
CA ASN A 350 -39.17 17.77 18.03
C ASN A 350 -39.58 18.52 16.74
N LYS A 351 -39.52 17.87 15.58
CA LYS A 351 -40.04 18.42 14.31
C LYS A 351 -41.56 18.61 14.36
N ALA A 352 -42.31 17.67 14.92
CA ALA A 352 -43.76 17.78 15.07
C ALA A 352 -44.14 18.94 15.99
N MET A 353 -43.44 19.10 17.12
CA MET A 353 -43.58 20.27 18.01
C MET A 353 -43.24 21.59 17.30
N HIS A 354 -42.18 21.63 16.48
CA HIS A 354 -41.86 22.80 15.67
C HIS A 354 -42.94 23.14 14.63
N ALA A 355 -43.53 22.14 13.98
CA ALA A 355 -44.65 22.33 13.07
C ALA A 355 -45.90 22.87 13.82
N GLN A 356 -46.20 22.33 15.00
CA GLN A 356 -47.29 22.82 15.85
C GLN A 356 -47.06 24.28 16.29
N ILE A 357 -45.83 24.63 16.69
CA ILE A 357 -45.45 26.02 17.02
C ILE A 357 -45.61 26.94 15.80
N HIS A 358 -45.31 26.47 14.60
CA HIS A 358 -45.53 27.23 13.36
C HIS A 358 -47.03 27.49 13.14
N THR A 359 -47.86 26.45 13.24
CA THR A 359 -49.33 26.57 13.11
C THR A 359 -49.92 27.51 14.15
N LEU A 360 -49.47 27.44 15.41
CA LEU A 360 -49.91 28.37 16.46
C LEU A 360 -49.49 29.82 16.18
N ARG A 361 -48.30 30.04 15.61
CA ARG A 361 -47.85 31.39 15.19
C ARG A 361 -48.69 31.92 14.02
N GLU A 362 -49.03 31.08 13.06
CA GLU A 362 -49.94 31.44 11.95
C GLU A 362 -51.35 31.78 12.46
N GLN A 363 -51.88 31.00 13.41
CA GLN A 363 -53.16 31.29 14.08
C GLN A 363 -53.12 32.64 14.81
N VAL A 364 -52.10 32.89 15.62
CA VAL A 364 -51.91 34.19 16.31
C VAL A 364 -51.80 35.34 15.30
N SER A 365 -51.09 35.14 14.19
CA SER A 365 -51.01 36.15 13.12
C SER A 365 -52.35 36.39 12.42
N CYS A 366 -53.18 35.35 12.26
CA CYS A 366 -54.51 35.45 11.68
C CYS A 366 -55.46 36.23 12.60
N GLU A 367 -55.51 35.88 13.90
CA GLU A 367 -56.32 36.62 14.88
C GLU A 367 -55.84 38.07 15.04
N HIS A 368 -54.54 38.33 14.98
CA HIS A 368 -54.01 39.69 15.00
C HIS A 368 -54.41 40.52 13.77
N ASN A 369 -54.46 39.90 12.57
CA ASN A 369 -54.93 40.57 11.36
C ASN A 369 -56.45 40.85 11.43
N LYS A 370 -57.26 39.89 11.90
CA LYS A 370 -58.70 40.11 12.14
C LYS A 370 -58.95 41.24 13.13
N LEU A 371 -58.19 41.27 14.24
CA LEU A 371 -58.29 42.34 15.23
C LEU A 371 -57.98 43.70 14.57
N ARG A 372 -56.92 43.80 13.78
CA ARG A 372 -56.58 45.02 13.03
C ARG A 372 -57.69 45.44 12.06
N GLU A 373 -58.29 44.51 11.32
CA GLU A 373 -59.45 44.80 10.45
C GLU A 373 -60.66 45.30 11.26
N THR A 374 -60.90 44.78 12.46
CA THR A 374 -61.95 45.30 13.36
C THR A 374 -61.60 46.66 13.96
N GLU A 375 -60.32 46.96 14.22
CA GLU A 375 -59.85 48.27 14.68
C GLU A 375 -59.97 49.31 13.55
N GLU A 376 -59.56 48.99 12.32
CA GLU A 376 -59.66 49.87 11.15
C GLU A 376 -61.12 50.18 10.80
N THR A 377 -62.02 49.17 10.84
CA THR A 377 -63.45 49.37 10.56
C THR A 377 -64.16 50.14 11.68
N THR A 378 -63.83 49.92 12.95
CA THR A 378 -64.37 50.74 14.05
C THR A 378 -63.83 52.17 14.02
N GLN A 379 -62.56 52.38 13.65
CA GLN A 379 -61.98 53.72 13.47
C GLN A 379 -62.55 54.45 12.23
N CYS A 380 -62.97 53.73 11.19
CA CYS A 380 -63.72 54.33 10.08
C CYS A 380 -65.08 54.83 10.57
N ARG A 381 -65.85 53.97 11.25
CA ARG A 381 -67.15 54.34 11.82
C ARG A 381 -67.06 55.51 12.80
N LEU A 382 -66.05 55.55 13.66
CA LEU A 382 -65.84 56.68 14.58
C LEU A 382 -65.63 57.99 13.80
N ARG A 383 -64.85 57.97 12.72
CA ARG A 383 -64.66 59.17 11.85
C ARG A 383 -65.95 59.58 11.14
N ASP A 384 -66.80 58.63 10.74
CA ASP A 384 -68.10 58.93 10.12
C ASP A 384 -69.08 59.54 11.14
N GLU A 385 -69.09 59.06 12.39
CA GLU A 385 -69.89 59.63 13.49
C GLU A 385 -69.34 61.00 13.94
N GLU A 386 -68.01 61.19 13.98
CA GLU A 386 -67.36 62.48 14.24
C GLU A 386 -67.73 63.51 13.16
N ALA A 387 -67.74 63.12 11.88
CA ALA A 387 -68.15 63.99 10.78
C ALA A 387 -69.64 64.37 10.89
N GLN A 388 -70.53 63.43 11.20
CA GLN A 388 -71.95 63.71 11.46
C GLN A 388 -72.13 64.65 12.66
N LYS A 389 -71.36 64.46 13.73
CA LYS A 389 -71.37 65.35 14.89
C LYS A 389 -70.98 66.78 14.49
N CYS A 390 -69.93 66.96 13.70
CA CYS A 390 -69.54 68.28 13.21
C CYS A 390 -70.62 68.91 12.30
N GLU A 391 -71.28 68.15 11.42
CA GLU A 391 -72.41 68.66 10.62
C GLU A 391 -73.57 69.14 11.52
N LEU A 392 -73.88 68.39 12.58
CA LEU A 392 -74.92 68.77 13.54
C LEU A 392 -74.52 70.00 14.38
N GLU A 393 -73.24 70.14 14.73
CA GLU A 393 -72.69 71.32 15.40
C GLU A 393 -72.77 72.56 14.49
N GLU A 394 -72.36 72.47 13.22
CA GLU A 394 -72.51 73.57 12.24
C GLU A 394 -73.98 73.96 12.02
N ARG A 395 -74.89 72.97 11.93
CA ARG A 395 -76.34 73.22 11.80
C ARG A 395 -76.91 73.89 13.04
N LEU A 396 -76.47 73.50 14.23
CA LEU A 396 -76.88 74.13 15.49
C LEU A 396 -76.37 75.57 15.58
N GLU A 397 -75.11 75.82 15.23
CA GLU A 397 -74.53 77.18 15.18
C GLU A 397 -75.27 78.07 14.17
N LYS A 398 -75.62 77.53 13.00
CA LYS A 398 -76.45 78.23 12.01
C LYS A 398 -77.84 78.58 12.55
N CYS A 399 -78.52 77.64 13.21
CA CYS A 399 -79.81 77.92 13.87
C CYS A 399 -79.67 78.98 14.99
N HIS A 400 -78.58 78.97 15.76
CA HIS A 400 -78.30 80.00 16.75
C HIS A 400 -78.08 81.38 16.11
N ALA A 401 -77.37 81.45 14.98
CA ALA A 401 -77.19 82.67 14.21
C ALA A 401 -78.52 83.20 13.64
N GLU A 402 -79.37 82.32 13.09
CA GLU A 402 -80.72 82.66 12.60
C GLU A 402 -81.62 83.20 13.73
N ILE A 403 -81.60 82.56 14.91
CA ILE A 403 -82.30 83.06 16.11
C ILE A 403 -81.74 84.43 16.54
N HIS A 404 -80.43 84.66 16.45
CA HIS A 404 -79.82 85.94 16.77
C HIS A 404 -80.23 87.03 15.77
N THR A 405 -80.31 86.74 14.47
CA THR A 405 -80.81 87.71 13.48
C THR A 405 -82.28 88.05 13.72
N LEU A 406 -83.14 87.06 13.97
CA LEU A 406 -84.56 87.29 14.28
C LEU A 406 -84.76 88.13 15.56
N ARG A 407 -83.90 87.97 16.57
CA ARG A 407 -83.90 88.82 17.78
C ARG A 407 -83.49 90.26 17.47
N ASN A 408 -82.51 90.49 16.60
CA ASN A 408 -82.13 91.83 16.16
C ASN A 408 -83.25 92.48 15.33
N ASP A 409 -83.90 91.73 14.44
CA ASP A 409 -85.01 92.22 13.63
C ASP A 409 -86.24 92.58 14.49
N HIS A 410 -86.56 91.74 15.50
CA HIS A 410 -87.60 92.03 16.50
C HIS A 410 -87.28 93.31 17.29
N LEU A 411 -86.03 93.50 17.70
CA LEU A 411 -85.60 94.72 18.38
C LEU A 411 -85.72 95.96 17.46
N GLY A 412 -85.32 95.85 16.20
CA GLY A 412 -85.47 96.92 15.20
C GLY A 412 -86.93 97.28 14.93
N LEU A 413 -87.82 96.29 14.86
CA LEU A 413 -89.27 96.50 14.76
C LEU A 413 -89.84 97.18 16.01
N SER A 414 -89.44 96.72 17.20
CA SER A 414 -89.82 97.30 18.49
C SER A 414 -89.43 98.78 18.59
N GLU A 415 -88.21 99.13 18.16
CA GLU A 415 -87.76 100.53 18.05
C GLU A 415 -88.58 101.34 17.03
N PHE A 416 -88.86 100.78 15.85
CA PHE A 416 -89.65 101.46 14.81
C PHE A 416 -91.06 101.78 15.29
N LEU A 417 -91.75 100.80 15.88
CA LEU A 417 -93.09 100.98 16.46
C LEU A 417 -93.07 102.01 17.59
N GLN A 418 -92.03 102.04 18.43
CA GLN A 418 -91.91 103.07 19.45
C GLN A 418 -91.67 104.48 18.87
N ARG A 419 -90.93 104.61 17.75
CA ARG A 419 -90.79 105.88 17.03
C ARG A 419 -92.13 106.33 16.43
N LEU A 420 -92.88 105.40 15.83
CA LEU A 420 -94.22 105.66 15.28
C LEU A 420 -95.21 106.12 16.36
N ALA A 421 -95.24 105.45 17.52
CA ALA A 421 -96.07 105.83 18.67
C ALA A 421 -95.81 107.28 19.15
N LYS A 422 -94.54 107.70 19.16
CA LYS A 422 -94.14 109.08 19.52
C LYS A 422 -94.63 110.11 18.51
N VAL A 423 -94.55 109.82 17.21
CA VAL A 423 -95.04 110.70 16.14
C VAL A 423 -96.56 110.84 16.18
N LEU A 424 -97.28 109.76 16.48
CA LEU A 424 -98.75 109.74 16.59
C LEU A 424 -99.28 110.27 17.94
N HIS A 425 -98.43 110.90 18.76
CA HIS A 425 -98.75 111.37 20.12
C HIS A 425 -99.51 110.33 20.96
N PHE A 426 -99.11 109.05 20.88
CA PHE A 426 -99.70 107.97 21.67
C PHE A 426 -98.96 107.85 23.00
N SER A 427 -99.50 108.55 24.01
CA SER A 427 -98.85 108.77 25.32
C SER A 427 -98.77 107.53 26.22
N GLU A 428 -99.32 106.39 25.81
CA GLU A 428 -99.32 105.14 26.60
C GLU A 428 -98.09 104.25 26.32
N CYS A 429 -97.23 104.60 25.36
CA CYS A 429 -96.02 103.83 25.01
C CYS A 429 -94.71 104.51 25.48
N THR A 430 -94.41 104.44 26.79
CA THR A 430 -93.21 105.06 27.38
C THR A 430 -91.92 104.25 27.25
N ALA A 431 -91.98 102.97 26.89
CA ALA A 431 -90.83 102.08 26.67
C ALA A 431 -91.04 101.20 25.41
N PRO A 432 -89.98 100.72 24.73
CA PRO A 432 -90.12 99.73 23.67
C PRO A 432 -90.57 98.38 24.28
N PRO A 433 -91.46 97.61 23.62
CA PRO A 433 -91.85 96.29 24.12
C PRO A 433 -90.61 95.39 24.29
N ALA A 434 -90.54 94.74 25.45
CA ALA A 434 -89.45 93.84 25.80
C ALA A 434 -89.39 92.63 24.86
N LEU A 435 -88.19 92.05 24.71
CA LEU A 435 -87.98 90.80 23.96
C LEU A 435 -88.93 89.70 24.48
N GLY A 436 -89.88 89.29 23.64
CA GLY A 436 -90.93 88.32 23.98
C GLY A 436 -92.35 88.87 24.08
N ASN A 437 -92.54 90.19 24.11
CA ASN A 437 -93.87 90.80 23.96
C ASN A 437 -94.27 90.87 22.48
N ASP A 438 -95.54 90.60 22.20
CA ASP A 438 -96.06 90.57 20.83
C ASP A 438 -96.11 91.98 20.22
N THR A 439 -95.15 92.26 19.34
CA THR A 439 -95.06 93.52 18.60
C THR A 439 -96.22 93.73 17.63
N ASN A 440 -96.96 92.68 17.25
CA ASN A 440 -98.16 92.84 16.41
C ASN A 440 -99.24 93.61 17.15
N ILE A 441 -99.48 93.34 18.44
CA ILE A 441 -100.49 94.06 19.24
C ILE A 441 -100.19 95.58 19.29
N MET A 442 -98.90 95.94 19.38
CA MET A 442 -98.48 97.35 19.32
C MET A 442 -98.63 97.94 17.92
N ALA A 443 -98.31 97.18 16.86
CA ALA A 443 -98.50 97.61 15.48
C ALA A 443 -99.99 97.84 15.16
N ASP A 444 -100.85 96.88 15.47
CA ASP A 444 -102.30 96.92 15.25
C ASP A 444 -102.95 98.10 15.99
N SER A 445 -102.57 98.33 17.25
CA SER A 445 -103.06 99.46 18.06
C SER A 445 -102.68 100.83 17.47
N LEU A 446 -101.49 100.94 16.86
CA LEU A 446 -101.04 102.15 16.18
C LEU A 446 -101.72 102.33 14.82
N LEU A 447 -101.91 101.26 14.06
CA LEU A 447 -102.63 101.26 12.78
C LEU A 447 -104.09 101.67 12.99
N GLU A 448 -104.80 101.10 13.97
CA GLU A 448 -106.16 101.49 14.33
C GLU A 448 -106.27 102.95 14.83
N ARG A 449 -105.15 103.59 15.21
CA ARG A 449 -105.08 105.02 15.52
C ARG A 449 -104.78 105.88 14.29
N VAL A 450 -103.95 105.41 13.36
CA VAL A 450 -103.73 106.06 12.05
C VAL A 450 -105.04 106.12 11.28
N ASP A 451 -105.79 105.01 11.23
CA ASP A 451 -107.10 104.97 10.59
C ASP A 451 -108.09 105.94 11.25
N ARG A 452 -108.10 106.03 12.59
CA ARG A 452 -108.94 107.00 13.31
C ARG A 452 -108.53 108.48 13.13
N LEU A 453 -107.25 108.77 12.86
CA LEU A 453 -106.76 110.14 12.62
C LEU A 453 -106.86 110.59 11.16
N THR A 454 -107.10 109.68 10.22
CA THR A 454 -107.15 109.97 8.77
C THR A 454 -108.57 110.18 8.22
N HIS A 455 -109.61 110.00 9.04
CA HIS A 455 -111.01 109.99 8.60
C HIS A 455 -111.77 111.33 8.70
N GLU A 456 -111.13 112.43 9.12
CA GLU A 456 -111.75 113.77 9.16
C GLU A 456 -110.96 114.87 8.39
N HIS A 457 -110.80 114.74 7.07
CA HIS A 457 -111.16 115.83 6.13
C HIS A 457 -111.04 115.44 4.64
N HIS A 458 -112.17 115.64 3.94
CA HIS A 458 -112.29 115.90 2.49
C HIS A 458 -112.05 114.76 1.48
N HIS A 459 -113.19 114.27 0.98
CA HIS A 459 -113.42 114.04 -0.45
C HIS A 459 -112.64 115.02 -1.36
N ASN A 460 -112.02 114.52 -2.45
CA ASN A 460 -112.55 114.77 -3.79
C ASN A 460 -111.77 114.12 -4.96
N LEU A 461 -112.53 113.86 -6.03
CA LEU A 461 -112.18 113.80 -7.46
C LEU A 461 -111.15 112.77 -8.00
N HIS A 462 -111.65 112.00 -8.98
CA HIS A 462 -111.04 111.63 -10.27
C HIS A 462 -109.73 110.78 -10.26
N GLY A 463 -109.59 109.75 -11.09
CA GLY A 463 -110.46 109.25 -12.15
C GLY A 463 -109.63 108.91 -13.40
N HIS A 464 -109.94 107.75 -14.02
CA HIS A 464 -109.40 107.31 -15.32
C HIS A 464 -107.87 107.02 -15.37
N HIS A 465 -107.34 106.16 -16.25
CA HIS A 465 -107.93 105.36 -17.33
C HIS A 465 -107.12 104.05 -17.55
N HIS A 466 -107.84 102.98 -17.93
CA HIS A 466 -107.50 101.97 -18.94
C HIS A 466 -106.31 100.98 -18.85
N HIS A 467 -106.71 99.72 -19.08
CA HIS A 467 -106.13 98.71 -19.97
C HIS A 467 -104.94 97.82 -19.53
N LEU A 468 -105.32 96.60 -19.10
CA LEU A 468 -104.89 95.33 -19.70
C LEU A 468 -104.53 95.45 -21.21
N PRO A 469 -103.59 94.66 -21.78
CA PRO A 469 -103.72 93.20 -21.72
C PRO A 469 -102.45 92.30 -21.96
N LEU A 470 -102.72 90.98 -21.98
CA LEU A 470 -102.17 89.94 -22.87
C LEU A 470 -100.65 89.68 -23.05
N ILE A 471 -100.30 88.42 -22.75
CA ILE A 471 -99.69 87.40 -23.64
C ILE A 471 -98.43 87.77 -24.46
N GLY A 472 -97.40 86.95 -24.26
CA GLY A 472 -96.34 86.68 -25.24
C GLY A 472 -95.14 87.64 -25.14
N SER A 473 -93.94 87.24 -25.57
CA SER A 473 -93.49 85.92 -26.04
C SER A 473 -91.96 85.87 -26.00
N ALA A 474 -91.41 84.66 -26.01
CA ALA A 474 -90.16 84.28 -26.70
C ALA A 474 -89.02 85.32 -26.80
N ASP A 475 -87.96 85.00 -26.06
CA ASP A 475 -86.62 84.76 -26.61
C ASP A 475 -85.75 85.96 -27.07
N LYS A 476 -84.70 86.19 -26.25
CA LYS A 476 -83.39 86.78 -26.59
C LYS A 476 -82.51 86.75 -25.32
N SER A 477 -81.24 86.37 -25.36
CA SER A 477 -80.49 85.75 -26.45
C SER A 477 -79.19 85.11 -25.94
N CYS A 478 -78.72 84.11 -26.69
CA CYS A 478 -77.30 83.75 -26.86
C CYS A 478 -76.60 82.97 -25.71
N CYS A 479 -75.88 81.86 -25.96
CA CYS A 479 -75.58 81.18 -27.23
C CYS A 479 -75.71 79.67 -27.14
N ASP A 480 -76.18 79.10 -28.25
CA ASP A 480 -76.05 77.70 -28.63
C ASP A 480 -74.65 77.42 -29.24
N HIS A 481 -74.41 76.18 -29.66
CA HIS A 481 -73.33 75.68 -30.52
C HIS A 481 -71.95 75.30 -29.93
N TYR A 482 -71.82 73.98 -29.75
CA TYR A 482 -70.95 73.08 -30.55
C TYR A 482 -69.42 73.27 -30.67
N HIS A 483 -68.76 72.14 -30.32
CA HIS A 483 -67.64 71.47 -30.99
C HIS A 483 -66.19 72.01 -30.95
N HIS A 484 -65.37 71.13 -30.34
CA HIS A 484 -64.12 70.56 -30.85
C HIS A 484 -62.79 71.32 -30.78
N VAL A 485 -61.79 70.53 -30.36
CA VAL A 485 -60.44 70.36 -30.95
C VAL A 485 -59.77 71.62 -31.49
N HIS A 486 -58.66 71.99 -30.86
CA HIS A 486 -57.53 72.56 -31.61
C HIS A 486 -56.19 71.92 -31.25
N GLY A 487 -55.83 70.90 -32.04
CA GLY A 487 -54.44 70.68 -32.43
C GLY A 487 -54.13 71.52 -33.68
N SER A 488 -53.29 72.54 -33.51
CA SER A 488 -52.33 73.10 -34.48
C SER A 488 -52.67 73.16 -35.98
N LYS A 489 -52.76 74.38 -36.53
CA LYS A 489 -52.02 74.75 -37.76
C LYS A 489 -51.74 76.25 -37.88
N LEU A 490 -50.58 76.54 -38.44
CA LEU A 490 -49.92 77.84 -38.68
C LEU A 490 -50.78 78.85 -39.49
N ARG A 491 -50.54 80.18 -39.34
CA ARG A 491 -50.08 81.10 -40.43
C ARG A 491 -50.22 82.63 -40.14
N ARG A 492 -49.07 83.33 -40.12
CA ARG A 492 -48.74 84.67 -40.70
C ARG A 492 -49.41 85.98 -40.20
N GLU A 493 -48.57 86.84 -39.62
CA GLU A 493 -48.40 88.32 -39.77
C GLU A 493 -49.55 89.25 -40.21
N ARG A 494 -49.75 90.35 -39.47
CA ARG A 494 -49.31 91.76 -39.76
C ARG A 494 -49.77 92.67 -38.61
N SER A 495 -48.87 93.48 -38.01
CA SER A 495 -48.56 94.87 -38.35
C SER A 495 -49.77 95.82 -38.44
N CYS A 496 -49.85 96.76 -37.49
CA CYS A 496 -50.40 98.12 -37.63
C CYS A 496 -49.88 98.97 -36.45
N HIS A 497 -49.17 100.06 -36.75
CA HIS A 497 -49.12 101.22 -35.84
C HIS A 497 -50.45 101.98 -35.96
N ASP A 498 -50.92 102.60 -34.86
CA ASP A 498 -51.11 104.06 -34.76
C ASP A 498 -51.89 104.46 -33.49
N LEU A 499 -51.57 105.65 -32.98
CA LEU A 499 -52.26 106.30 -31.84
C LEU A 499 -53.44 107.12 -32.36
N PRO A 500 -54.50 107.31 -31.54
CA PRO A 500 -54.58 108.60 -30.86
C PRO A 500 -55.03 108.54 -29.39
N LEU A 501 -54.54 109.49 -28.61
CA LEU A 501 -54.76 109.63 -27.17
C LEU A 501 -56.04 110.42 -26.84
N LYS A 502 -57.17 109.76 -26.56
CA LYS A 502 -58.26 110.35 -25.73
C LYS A 502 -59.38 109.38 -25.27
N GLU A 503 -59.05 108.34 -24.50
CA GLU A 503 -60.09 107.53 -23.82
C GLU A 503 -59.51 106.67 -22.67
N SER A 504 -59.19 107.30 -21.53
CA SER A 504 -58.38 106.68 -20.45
C SER A 504 -59.10 105.57 -19.66
N THR A 505 -60.39 105.33 -19.87
CA THR A 505 -61.18 104.29 -19.18
C THR A 505 -61.48 103.07 -20.06
N SER A 506 -61.84 103.25 -21.35
CA SER A 506 -62.05 102.13 -22.27
C SER A 506 -60.74 101.40 -22.59
N THR A 507 -59.65 102.15 -22.78
CA THR A 507 -58.30 101.62 -22.95
C THR A 507 -57.84 100.87 -21.70
N LEU A 508 -58.05 101.40 -20.50
CA LEU A 508 -57.73 100.74 -19.23
C LEU A 508 -58.45 99.40 -19.09
N TYR A 509 -59.75 99.33 -19.39
CA TYR A 509 -60.52 98.09 -19.32
C TYR A 509 -60.06 97.06 -20.37
N ASN A 510 -59.76 97.51 -21.60
CA ASN A 510 -59.19 96.65 -22.64
C ASN A 510 -57.79 96.14 -22.28
N LEU A 511 -56.94 96.96 -21.64
CA LEU A 511 -55.66 96.51 -21.08
C LEU A 511 -55.85 95.54 -19.92
N GLN A 512 -56.77 95.78 -18.97
CA GLN A 512 -57.08 94.84 -17.88
C GLN A 512 -57.55 93.48 -18.41
N ARG A 513 -58.45 93.47 -19.41
CA ARG A 513 -58.91 92.25 -20.09
C ARG A 513 -57.75 91.53 -20.78
N LYS A 514 -56.86 92.27 -21.47
CA LYS A 514 -55.67 91.72 -22.14
C LYS A 514 -54.67 91.14 -21.13
N VAL A 515 -54.45 91.80 -19.99
CA VAL A 515 -53.62 91.30 -18.88
C VAL A 515 -54.22 90.03 -18.27
N ARG A 516 -55.54 89.96 -18.07
CA ARG A 516 -56.21 88.73 -17.58
C ARG A 516 -56.02 87.56 -18.55
N ILE A 517 -56.28 87.78 -19.85
CA ILE A 517 -56.10 86.75 -20.89
C ILE A 517 -54.63 86.31 -20.99
N LEU A 518 -53.66 87.24 -20.91
CA LEU A 518 -52.24 86.90 -20.90
C LEU A 518 -51.84 86.13 -19.64
N LYS A 519 -52.38 86.48 -18.46
CA LYS A 519 -52.16 85.73 -17.21
C LYS A 519 -52.68 84.30 -17.31
N GLU A 520 -53.89 84.10 -17.82
CA GLU A 520 -54.43 82.76 -18.09
C GLU A 520 -53.60 82.00 -19.14
N GLN A 521 -53.13 82.68 -20.19
CA GLN A 521 -52.28 82.06 -21.21
C GLN A 521 -50.92 81.63 -20.66
N VAL A 522 -50.34 82.40 -19.73
CA VAL A 522 -49.13 82.03 -18.99
C VAL A 522 -49.41 80.84 -18.09
N GLN A 523 -50.44 80.88 -17.24
CA GLN A 523 -50.83 79.75 -16.37
C GLN A 523 -51.08 78.44 -17.15
N ARG A 524 -51.72 78.51 -18.33
CA ARG A 524 -51.90 77.34 -19.21
C ARG A 524 -50.58 76.83 -19.79
N ARG A 525 -49.62 77.71 -20.09
CA ARG A 525 -48.27 77.33 -20.56
C ARG A 525 -47.42 76.74 -19.44
N ASP A 526 -47.51 77.28 -18.23
CA ASP A 526 -46.79 76.78 -17.06
C ASP A 526 -47.28 75.36 -16.70
N LEU A 527 -48.60 75.15 -16.64
CA LEU A 527 -49.19 73.82 -16.45
C LEU A 527 -48.77 72.84 -17.57
N HIS A 528 -48.75 73.28 -18.83
CA HIS A 528 -48.30 72.44 -19.93
C HIS A 528 -46.80 72.08 -19.80
N LEU A 529 -45.97 73.03 -19.37
CA LEU A 529 -44.54 72.84 -19.14
C LEU A 529 -44.26 71.93 -17.94
N GLU A 530 -45.05 71.98 -16.88
CA GLU A 530 -45.02 71.00 -15.78
C GLU A 530 -45.42 69.59 -16.24
N LEU A 531 -46.49 69.47 -17.03
CA LEU A 531 -46.91 68.18 -17.61
C LEU A 531 -45.84 67.59 -18.53
N LEU A 532 -45.15 68.42 -19.33
CA LEU A 532 -44.02 67.99 -20.15
C LEU A 532 -42.80 67.57 -19.31
N LYS A 533 -42.45 68.31 -18.26
CA LYS A 533 -41.40 67.92 -17.30
C LYS A 533 -41.72 66.58 -16.64
N ARG A 534 -42.97 66.38 -16.19
CA ARG A 534 -43.42 65.12 -15.58
C ARG A 534 -43.37 63.96 -16.59
N LYS A 535 -43.75 64.20 -17.85
CA LYS A 535 -43.67 63.21 -18.93
C LYS A 535 -42.20 62.84 -19.25
N LEU A 536 -41.30 63.83 -19.29
CA LEU A 536 -39.87 63.59 -19.46
C LEU A 536 -39.29 62.77 -18.30
N ALA A 537 -39.59 63.14 -17.06
CA ALA A 537 -39.18 62.38 -15.87
C ALA A 537 -39.63 60.91 -15.94
N ILE A 538 -40.90 60.63 -16.30
CA ILE A 538 -41.40 59.26 -16.46
C ILE A 538 -40.67 58.50 -17.57
N ILE A 539 -40.30 59.16 -18.67
CA ILE A 539 -39.54 58.55 -19.78
C ILE A 539 -38.10 58.25 -19.34
N GLU A 540 -37.45 59.17 -18.62
CA GLU A 540 -36.11 59.01 -18.08
C GLU A 540 -36.05 57.92 -16.99
N ASP A 541 -37.03 57.88 -16.09
CA ASP A 541 -37.22 56.82 -15.09
C ASP A 541 -37.40 55.47 -15.76
N GLY A 542 -38.25 55.39 -16.78
CA GLY A 542 -38.46 54.18 -17.58
C GLY A 542 -37.20 53.73 -18.35
N ALA A 543 -36.36 54.68 -18.81
CA ALA A 543 -35.09 54.37 -19.44
C ALA A 543 -34.06 53.85 -18.42
N ARG A 544 -33.98 54.46 -17.23
CA ARG A 544 -33.12 53.98 -16.13
C ARG A 544 -33.54 52.58 -15.66
N GLY A 545 -34.85 52.34 -15.47
CA GLY A 545 -35.39 51.02 -15.12
C GLY A 545 -35.04 49.93 -16.15
N LYS A 546 -35.16 50.23 -17.45
CA LYS A 546 -34.73 49.31 -18.53
C LYS A 546 -33.23 49.01 -18.48
N CYS A 547 -32.40 50.00 -18.15
CA CYS A 547 -30.95 49.82 -18.01
C CYS A 547 -30.60 48.88 -16.83
N VAL A 548 -31.24 49.07 -15.67
CA VAL A 548 -31.07 48.18 -14.51
C VAL A 548 -31.49 46.74 -14.84
N LEU A 549 -32.68 46.54 -15.42
CA LEU A 549 -33.18 45.22 -15.82
C LEU A 549 -32.32 44.55 -16.91
N GLN A 550 -31.64 45.32 -17.76
CA GLN A 550 -30.66 44.80 -18.72
C GLN A 550 -29.42 44.27 -17.96
N GLY A 551 -28.86 45.06 -17.05
CA GLY A 551 -27.72 44.66 -16.23
C GLY A 551 -27.99 43.41 -15.39
N GLU A 552 -29.15 43.33 -14.72
CA GLU A 552 -29.56 42.16 -13.95
C GLU A 552 -29.68 40.90 -14.82
N ARG A 553 -30.16 41.04 -16.06
CA ARG A 553 -30.24 39.93 -17.03
C ARG A 553 -28.85 39.47 -17.47
N ASP A 554 -27.97 40.40 -17.79
CA ASP A 554 -26.60 40.09 -18.24
C ASP A 554 -25.79 39.43 -17.10
N ASP A 555 -25.99 39.86 -15.85
CA ASP A 555 -25.46 39.22 -14.65
C ASP A 555 -26.04 37.83 -14.41
N ALA A 556 -27.36 37.63 -14.61
CA ALA A 556 -27.99 36.31 -14.52
C ALA A 556 -27.44 35.35 -15.59
N VAL A 557 -27.25 35.82 -16.83
CA VAL A 557 -26.61 35.06 -17.91
C VAL A 557 -25.15 34.75 -17.59
N CYS A 558 -24.41 35.68 -16.97
CA CYS A 558 -23.04 35.46 -16.50
C CYS A 558 -22.98 34.36 -15.41
N ARG A 559 -23.90 34.39 -14.43
CA ARG A 559 -24.04 33.33 -13.42
C ARG A 559 -24.39 31.98 -14.04
N ALA A 560 -25.35 31.94 -14.99
CA ALA A 560 -25.72 30.71 -15.69
C ALA A 560 -24.55 30.10 -16.49
N LYS A 561 -23.77 30.93 -17.21
CA LYS A 561 -22.56 30.49 -17.92
C LYS A 561 -21.48 29.93 -16.98
N LYS A 562 -21.31 30.51 -15.79
CA LYS A 562 -20.39 29.99 -14.76
C LYS A 562 -20.89 28.65 -14.20
N ALA A 563 -22.19 28.52 -13.93
CA ALA A 563 -22.80 27.29 -13.46
C ALA A 563 -22.66 26.15 -14.49
N SER A 564 -22.93 26.43 -15.79
CA SER A 564 -22.73 25.46 -16.87
C SER A 564 -21.31 24.91 -16.90
N LYS A 565 -20.29 25.79 -16.88
CA LYS A 565 -18.88 25.36 -16.84
C LYS A 565 -18.52 24.50 -15.61
N MET A 566 -19.21 24.71 -14.49
CA MET A 566 -19.03 23.87 -13.30
C MET A 566 -19.70 22.50 -13.49
N VAL A 567 -20.88 22.43 -14.11
CA VAL A 567 -21.55 21.18 -14.49
C VAL A 567 -20.69 20.39 -15.47
N ASP A 568 -20.13 21.03 -16.50
CA ASP A 568 -19.23 20.39 -17.48
C ASP A 568 -18.01 19.78 -16.77
N LYS A 569 -17.37 20.53 -15.87
CA LYS A 569 -16.23 20.06 -15.08
C LYS A 569 -16.59 18.87 -14.17
N LEU A 570 -17.71 18.95 -13.45
CA LEU A 570 -18.17 17.86 -12.58
C LEU A 570 -18.58 16.62 -13.39
N THR A 571 -19.12 16.81 -14.59
CA THR A 571 -19.48 15.71 -15.51
C THR A 571 -18.24 14.99 -16.02
N ALA A 572 -17.18 15.72 -16.39
CA ALA A 572 -15.88 15.14 -16.74
C ALA A 572 -15.29 14.35 -15.55
N GLN A 573 -15.24 14.95 -14.35
CA GLN A 573 -14.75 14.27 -13.14
C GLN A 573 -15.55 13.00 -12.79
N LEU A 574 -16.86 13.00 -13.03
CA LEU A 574 -17.70 11.81 -12.87
C LEU A 574 -17.40 10.73 -13.91
N ALA A 575 -17.08 11.11 -15.16
CA ALA A 575 -16.66 10.17 -16.20
C ALA A 575 -15.29 9.55 -15.87
N ASP A 576 -14.31 10.35 -15.45
CA ASP A 576 -12.99 9.88 -15.02
C ASP A 576 -13.10 8.89 -13.85
N ALA A 577 -13.89 9.24 -12.82
CA ALA A 577 -14.14 8.36 -11.68
C ALA A 577 -14.84 7.04 -12.07
N ARG A 578 -15.76 7.08 -13.05
CA ARG A 578 -16.39 5.86 -13.59
C ARG A 578 -15.38 5.00 -14.36
N SER A 579 -14.46 5.60 -15.11
CA SER A 579 -13.38 4.89 -15.79
C SER A 579 -12.45 4.20 -14.80
N GLN A 580 -12.01 4.90 -13.75
CA GLN A 580 -11.20 4.34 -12.67
C GLN A 580 -11.91 3.18 -11.96
N ILE A 581 -13.21 3.29 -11.69
CA ILE A 581 -14.01 2.20 -11.12
C ILE A 581 -14.08 0.98 -12.06
N ALA A 582 -14.14 1.19 -13.37
CA ALA A 582 -14.13 0.09 -14.35
C ALA A 582 -12.76 -0.59 -14.41
N GLU A 583 -11.67 0.17 -14.40
CA GLU A 583 -10.29 -0.33 -14.36
C GLU A 583 -10.01 -1.13 -13.08
N MET A 584 -10.35 -0.59 -11.91
CA MET A 584 -10.20 -1.31 -10.63
C MET A 584 -11.02 -2.61 -10.58
N LYS A 585 -12.17 -2.67 -11.27
CA LYS A 585 -12.95 -3.92 -11.41
C LYS A 585 -12.29 -4.94 -12.33
N ALA A 586 -11.64 -4.50 -13.40
CA ALA A 586 -10.86 -5.38 -14.28
C ALA A 586 -9.65 -5.95 -13.53
N GLN A 587 -8.88 -5.11 -12.83
CA GLN A 587 -7.76 -5.54 -11.99
C GLN A 587 -8.20 -6.53 -10.89
N LEU A 588 -9.38 -6.34 -10.29
CA LEU A 588 -9.93 -7.28 -9.31
C LEU A 588 -10.32 -8.64 -9.92
N ALA A 589 -10.79 -8.65 -11.18
CA ALA A 589 -11.06 -9.88 -11.91
C ALA A 589 -9.75 -10.64 -12.25
N GLU A 590 -8.75 -9.93 -12.77
CA GLU A 590 -7.40 -10.50 -13.01
C GLU A 590 -6.78 -11.06 -11.72
N ALA A 591 -6.89 -10.35 -10.59
CA ALA A 591 -6.44 -10.83 -9.29
C ALA A 591 -7.18 -12.11 -8.83
N ALA A 592 -8.46 -12.26 -9.17
CA ALA A 592 -9.21 -13.48 -8.90
C ALA A 592 -8.74 -14.66 -9.80
N GLU A 593 -8.45 -14.41 -11.07
CA GLU A 593 -7.87 -15.41 -12.00
C GLU A 593 -6.48 -15.86 -11.52
N TYR A 594 -5.59 -14.94 -11.14
CA TYR A 594 -4.29 -15.29 -10.56
C TYR A 594 -4.43 -16.13 -9.29
N LYS A 595 -5.41 -15.84 -8.42
CA LYS A 595 -5.69 -16.64 -7.24
C LYS A 595 -6.17 -18.05 -7.60
N ILE A 596 -7.04 -18.20 -8.60
CA ILE A 596 -7.49 -19.51 -9.09
C ILE A 596 -6.30 -20.32 -9.61
N THR A 597 -5.48 -19.74 -10.51
CA THR A 597 -4.29 -20.40 -11.07
C THR A 597 -3.27 -20.76 -9.98
N ALA A 598 -3.09 -19.93 -8.95
CA ALA A 598 -2.22 -20.24 -7.82
C ALA A 598 -2.72 -21.44 -7.00
N LEU A 599 -4.04 -21.53 -6.76
CA LEU A 599 -4.65 -22.66 -6.06
C LEU A 599 -4.60 -23.97 -6.87
N GLU A 600 -4.74 -23.88 -8.20
CA GLU A 600 -4.55 -25.04 -9.10
C GLU A 600 -3.10 -25.54 -9.08
N ARG A 601 -2.12 -24.63 -9.09
CA ARG A 601 -0.70 -24.98 -8.94
C ARG A 601 -0.39 -25.58 -7.56
N ALA A 602 -0.96 -25.04 -6.48
CA ALA A 602 -0.81 -25.58 -5.14
C ALA A 602 -1.31 -27.04 -5.07
N ARG A 603 -2.55 -27.29 -5.52
CA ARG A 603 -3.10 -28.66 -5.63
C ARG A 603 -2.20 -29.58 -6.45
N LYS A 604 -1.62 -29.06 -7.55
CA LYS A 604 -0.74 -29.89 -8.38
C LYS A 604 0.61 -30.19 -7.71
N ILE A 605 1.09 -29.31 -6.84
CA ILE A 605 2.25 -29.58 -5.98
C ILE A 605 1.87 -30.65 -4.95
N ASP A 606 0.73 -30.53 -4.27
CA ASP A 606 0.25 -31.52 -3.30
C ASP A 606 0.13 -32.93 -3.92
N ASP A 607 -0.47 -33.04 -5.12
CA ASP A 607 -0.54 -34.29 -5.90
C ASP A 607 0.84 -34.91 -6.16
N LEU A 608 1.82 -34.07 -6.54
CA LEU A 608 3.18 -34.52 -6.86
C LEU A 608 3.97 -34.87 -5.60
N THR A 609 3.76 -34.15 -4.50
CA THR A 609 4.35 -34.47 -3.20
C THR A 609 3.84 -35.81 -2.68
N SER A 610 2.53 -36.09 -2.77
CA SER A 610 1.98 -37.41 -2.44
C SER A 610 2.64 -38.53 -3.27
N GLN A 611 2.77 -38.34 -4.58
CA GLN A 611 3.42 -39.32 -5.47
C GLN A 611 4.91 -39.51 -5.15
N LEU A 612 5.61 -38.47 -4.69
CA LEU A 612 6.99 -38.60 -4.24
C LEU A 612 7.08 -39.41 -2.94
N CYS A 613 6.19 -39.17 -1.97
CA CYS A 613 6.14 -39.97 -0.74
C CYS A 613 5.87 -41.46 -1.04
N ASP A 614 4.88 -41.77 -1.89
CA ASP A 614 4.57 -43.15 -2.31
C ASP A 614 5.80 -43.85 -2.94
N LEU A 615 6.57 -43.12 -3.76
CA LEU A 615 7.78 -43.62 -4.41
C LEU A 615 8.97 -43.76 -3.44
N GLU A 616 9.06 -42.92 -2.41
CA GLU A 616 10.08 -43.02 -1.36
C GLU A 616 9.80 -44.20 -0.41
N GLU A 617 8.53 -44.44 -0.06
CA GLU A 617 8.10 -45.64 0.66
C GLU A 617 8.41 -46.91 -0.15
N GLU A 618 8.08 -46.94 -1.44
CA GLU A 618 8.38 -48.10 -2.28
C GLU A 618 9.90 -48.32 -2.45
N LYS A 619 10.68 -47.24 -2.61
CA LYS A 619 12.14 -47.31 -2.65
C LYS A 619 12.72 -47.88 -1.35
N THR A 620 12.27 -47.43 -0.18
CA THR A 620 12.77 -47.94 1.11
C THR A 620 12.39 -49.41 1.31
N ARG A 621 11.17 -49.82 0.91
CA ARG A 621 10.74 -51.22 0.89
C ARG A 621 11.62 -52.10 0.00
N LEU A 622 11.92 -51.67 -1.23
CA LEU A 622 12.78 -52.40 -2.16
C LEU A 622 14.24 -52.44 -1.69
N MET A 623 14.77 -51.37 -1.11
CA MET A 623 16.12 -51.37 -0.52
C MET A 623 16.22 -52.39 0.64
N ALA A 624 15.22 -52.47 1.52
CA ALA A 624 15.18 -53.46 2.60
C ALA A 624 15.15 -54.90 2.07
N GLN A 625 14.39 -55.16 1.00
CA GLN A 625 14.38 -56.48 0.33
C GLN A 625 15.76 -56.82 -0.26
N VAL A 626 16.44 -55.85 -0.89
CA VAL A 626 17.80 -56.05 -1.43
C VAL A 626 18.80 -56.35 -0.32
N SER A 627 18.76 -55.64 0.82
CA SER A 627 19.61 -55.94 1.97
C SER A 627 19.38 -57.35 2.52
N SER A 628 18.12 -57.76 2.70
CA SER A 628 17.78 -59.12 3.16
C SER A 628 18.25 -60.20 2.17
N LEU A 629 18.19 -59.94 0.86
CA LEU A 629 18.72 -60.86 -0.15
C LEU A 629 20.25 -60.94 -0.13
N LYS A 630 20.96 -59.85 0.18
CA LYS A 630 22.42 -59.84 0.37
C LYS A 630 22.83 -60.65 1.61
N GLU A 631 22.22 -60.40 2.76
CA GLU A 631 22.48 -61.16 4.00
C GLU A 631 22.24 -62.67 3.81
N ARG A 632 21.19 -63.03 3.07
CA ARG A 632 20.90 -64.43 2.70
C ARG A 632 21.94 -65.02 1.74
N LEU A 633 22.49 -64.22 0.83
CA LEU A 633 23.55 -64.67 -0.09
C LEU A 633 24.87 -64.86 0.67
N GLU A 634 25.28 -63.88 1.47
CA GLU A 634 26.50 -63.89 2.28
C GLU A 634 26.51 -65.08 3.25
N SER A 635 25.41 -65.32 3.99
CA SER A 635 25.29 -66.48 4.88
C SER A 635 25.30 -67.83 4.12
N THR A 636 24.78 -67.86 2.88
CA THR A 636 24.86 -69.06 2.02
C THR A 636 26.30 -69.27 1.50
N GLU A 637 27.01 -68.20 1.16
CA GLU A 637 28.41 -68.24 0.74
C GLU A 637 29.32 -68.67 1.89
N GLU A 638 29.15 -68.10 3.09
CA GLU A 638 29.89 -68.48 4.29
C GLU A 638 29.65 -69.95 4.66
N SER A 639 28.41 -70.43 4.59
CA SER A 639 28.07 -71.85 4.80
C SER A 639 28.78 -72.78 3.81
N ASN A 640 28.80 -72.40 2.53
CA ASN A 640 29.50 -73.15 1.48
C ASN A 640 31.03 -73.10 1.66
N GLN A 641 31.58 -71.97 2.07
CA GLN A 641 33.03 -71.81 2.31
C GLN A 641 33.48 -72.60 3.55
N ASN A 642 32.69 -72.57 4.62
CA ASN A 642 32.90 -73.41 5.80
C ASN A 642 32.83 -74.91 5.46
N ARG A 643 31.92 -75.32 4.57
CA ARG A 643 31.88 -76.69 4.05
C ARG A 643 33.12 -77.03 3.24
N ARG A 644 33.53 -76.19 2.28
CA ARG A 644 34.76 -76.39 1.49
C ARG A 644 35.99 -76.53 2.36
N CYS A 645 36.14 -75.68 3.37
CA CYS A 645 37.23 -75.74 4.34
C CYS A 645 37.27 -77.08 5.09
N ARG A 646 36.11 -77.57 5.56
CA ARG A 646 35.99 -78.90 6.20
C ARG A 646 36.33 -80.05 5.25
N ASP A 647 35.81 -80.00 4.03
CA ASP A 647 36.06 -81.00 2.99
C ASP A 647 37.57 -81.02 2.62
N GLU A 648 38.21 -79.85 2.56
CA GLU A 648 39.65 -79.70 2.31
C GLU A 648 40.51 -80.21 3.48
N THR A 649 40.16 -79.90 4.74
CA THR A 649 40.89 -80.46 5.90
C THR A 649 40.76 -81.98 5.97
N LEU A 650 39.59 -82.53 5.61
CA LEU A 650 39.39 -83.98 5.51
C LEU A 650 40.23 -84.60 4.39
N ILE A 651 40.25 -83.99 3.21
CA ILE A 651 41.08 -84.45 2.08
C ILE A 651 42.57 -84.43 2.44
N ASN A 652 43.04 -83.39 3.14
CA ASN A 652 44.44 -83.31 3.56
C ASN A 652 44.79 -84.37 4.62
N SER A 653 43.93 -84.59 5.62
CA SER A 653 44.07 -85.71 6.57
C SER A 653 44.16 -87.06 5.86
N LEU A 654 43.30 -87.31 4.86
CA LEU A 654 43.32 -88.56 4.10
C LEU A 654 44.58 -88.69 3.21
N ARG A 655 45.14 -87.58 2.72
CA ARG A 655 46.42 -87.57 2.00
C ARG A 655 47.59 -87.91 2.94
N ASP A 656 47.59 -87.33 4.13
CA ASP A 656 48.61 -87.59 5.15
C ASP A 656 48.56 -89.06 5.61
N ASP A 657 47.37 -89.61 5.85
CA ASP A 657 47.15 -91.03 6.17
C ASP A 657 47.62 -91.95 5.01
N LEU A 658 47.31 -91.60 3.76
CA LEU A 658 47.78 -92.36 2.59
C LEU A 658 49.31 -92.32 2.45
N GLN A 659 49.94 -91.17 2.67
CA GLN A 659 51.40 -91.02 2.67
C GLN A 659 52.04 -91.78 3.84
N HIS A 660 51.38 -91.82 5.00
CA HIS A 660 51.81 -92.62 6.14
C HIS A 660 51.72 -94.13 5.85
N ILE A 661 50.62 -94.60 5.27
CA ILE A 661 50.46 -96.00 4.86
C ILE A 661 51.47 -96.37 3.76
N GLN A 662 51.71 -95.46 2.80
CA GLN A 662 52.71 -95.66 1.75
C GLN A 662 54.13 -95.79 2.32
N THR A 663 54.50 -94.94 3.28
CA THR A 663 55.83 -95.03 3.93
C THR A 663 55.96 -96.28 4.80
N GLN A 664 54.92 -96.67 5.55
CA GLN A 664 54.89 -97.96 6.26
C GLN A 664 55.03 -99.16 5.30
N LEU A 665 54.38 -99.11 4.13
CA LEU A 665 54.46 -100.15 3.11
C LEU A 665 55.85 -100.25 2.49
N THR A 666 56.51 -99.12 2.20
CA THR A 666 57.91 -99.13 1.72
C THR A 666 58.86 -99.67 2.78
N ASP A 667 58.68 -99.32 4.05
CA ASP A 667 59.45 -99.85 5.17
C ASP A 667 59.29 -101.38 5.33
N ALA A 668 58.04 -101.86 5.25
CA ALA A 668 57.74 -103.29 5.30
C ALA A 668 58.37 -104.02 4.11
N ASN A 669 58.31 -103.45 2.91
CA ASN A 669 58.91 -104.03 1.70
C ASN A 669 60.44 -104.05 1.76
N HIS A 670 61.07 -103.01 2.32
CA HIS A 670 62.51 -103.01 2.60
C HIS A 670 62.89 -104.09 3.61
N ARG A 671 62.12 -104.27 4.70
CA ARG A 671 62.35 -105.35 5.69
C ARG A 671 62.19 -106.74 5.07
N LEU A 672 61.16 -106.96 4.25
CA LEU A 672 60.97 -108.21 3.49
C LEU A 672 62.15 -108.47 2.56
N SER A 673 62.62 -107.47 1.82
CA SER A 673 63.79 -107.57 0.94
C SER A 673 65.06 -107.94 1.72
N HIS A 674 65.28 -107.37 2.92
CA HIS A 674 66.39 -107.75 3.79
C HIS A 674 66.28 -109.19 4.29
N LEU A 675 65.07 -109.64 4.67
CA LEU A 675 64.83 -111.03 5.08
C LEU A 675 65.02 -112.03 3.93
N GLN A 676 64.60 -111.69 2.70
CA GLN A 676 64.86 -112.49 1.50
C GLN A 676 66.36 -112.56 1.17
N ASN A 677 67.08 -111.45 1.28
CA ASN A 677 68.54 -111.42 1.12
C ASN A 677 69.24 -112.28 2.18
N PHE A 678 68.81 -112.18 3.45
CA PHE A 678 69.30 -113.00 4.55
C PHE A 678 69.03 -114.50 4.32
N ARG A 679 67.79 -114.89 3.98
CA ARG A 679 67.42 -116.26 3.58
C ARG A 679 68.33 -116.75 2.47
N THR A 680 68.51 -115.97 1.40
CA THR A 680 69.33 -116.33 0.23
C THR A 680 70.81 -116.43 0.59
N SER A 681 71.28 -115.69 1.60
CA SER A 681 72.63 -115.81 2.16
C SER A 681 72.79 -117.10 2.95
N VAL A 682 71.89 -117.38 3.90
CA VAL A 682 71.85 -118.63 4.69
C VAL A 682 71.76 -119.86 3.78
N ALA A 683 70.86 -119.84 2.80
CA ALA A 683 70.70 -120.90 1.80
C ALA A 683 71.98 -121.14 0.98
N ARG A 684 72.72 -120.07 0.63
CA ARG A 684 74.03 -120.20 -0.03
C ARG A 684 75.09 -120.77 0.90
N THR A 685 75.23 -120.24 2.11
CA THR A 685 76.25 -120.69 3.09
C THR A 685 76.04 -122.16 3.47
N LEU A 686 74.80 -122.58 3.72
CA LEU A 686 74.48 -123.98 4.04
C LEU A 686 74.46 -124.91 2.81
N HIS A 687 74.57 -124.38 1.59
CA HIS A 687 74.45 -125.11 0.32
C HIS A 687 73.05 -125.74 0.11
N LEU A 688 72.00 -125.08 0.60
CA LEU A 688 70.60 -125.53 0.61
C LEU A 688 69.71 -124.53 -0.14
N ARG A 689 69.90 -124.41 -1.46
CA ARG A 689 69.30 -123.32 -2.25
C ARG A 689 67.77 -123.40 -2.40
N ASP A 690 67.21 -124.61 -2.38
CA ASP A 690 65.81 -124.86 -2.79
C ASP A 690 64.92 -125.45 -1.67
N LEU A 691 65.29 -125.26 -0.39
CA LEU A 691 64.47 -125.72 0.73
C LEU A 691 63.35 -124.74 1.12
N PRO A 692 62.24 -125.23 1.71
CA PRO A 692 61.28 -124.43 2.46
C PRO A 692 61.97 -123.62 3.57
N GLU A 693 61.39 -122.47 3.91
CA GLU A 693 61.97 -121.57 4.93
C GLU A 693 62.01 -122.23 6.31
N THR A 694 61.01 -123.05 6.65
CA THR A 694 60.98 -123.88 7.87
C THR A 694 62.21 -124.76 7.99
N ASP A 695 62.55 -125.46 6.91
CA ASP A 695 63.59 -126.49 6.89
C ASP A 695 64.97 -125.86 6.88
N LEU A 696 65.12 -124.73 6.17
CA LEU A 696 66.34 -123.94 6.17
C LEU A 696 66.62 -123.37 7.57
N LEU A 697 65.58 -122.84 8.24
CA LEU A 697 65.69 -122.25 9.57
C LEU A 697 65.94 -123.32 10.64
N GLN A 698 65.29 -124.49 10.54
CA GLN A 698 65.54 -125.62 11.43
C GLN A 698 66.96 -126.20 11.26
N ARG A 699 67.50 -126.24 10.04
CA ARG A 699 68.89 -126.65 9.78
C ARG A 699 69.91 -125.60 10.22
N LEU A 700 69.64 -124.30 10.03
CA LEU A 700 70.46 -123.23 10.59
C LEU A 700 70.46 -123.31 12.12
N GLN A 701 69.31 -123.54 12.74
CA GLN A 701 69.20 -123.65 14.19
C GLN A 701 69.95 -124.88 14.72
N ALA A 702 69.87 -126.04 14.04
CA ALA A 702 70.70 -127.20 14.35
C ALA A 702 72.20 -126.91 14.22
N LEU A 703 72.63 -126.16 13.19
CA LEU A 703 74.02 -125.72 13.05
C LEU A 703 74.44 -124.76 14.19
N CYS A 704 73.59 -123.79 14.55
CA CYS A 704 73.85 -122.87 15.64
C CYS A 704 73.92 -123.60 17.00
N SER A 705 73.02 -124.56 17.26
CA SER A 705 73.08 -125.41 18.45
C SER A 705 74.35 -126.27 18.46
N ALA A 706 74.73 -126.91 17.36
CA ALA A 706 75.96 -127.69 17.26
C ALA A 706 77.21 -126.81 17.40
N HIS A 707 77.21 -125.58 16.86
CA HIS A 707 78.30 -124.63 17.05
C HIS A 707 78.36 -124.10 18.49
N GLN A 708 77.21 -123.91 19.15
CA GLN A 708 77.15 -123.52 20.56
C GLN A 708 77.67 -124.65 21.47
N GLU A 709 77.30 -125.91 21.21
CA GLU A 709 77.89 -127.07 21.87
C GLU A 709 79.40 -127.19 21.60
N PHE A 710 79.83 -127.01 20.35
CA PHE A 710 81.24 -127.02 19.98
C PHE A 710 82.03 -125.89 20.67
N THR A 711 81.47 -124.68 20.77
CA THR A 711 82.09 -123.56 21.49
C THR A 711 82.16 -123.82 22.99
N LEU A 712 81.15 -124.44 23.57
CA LEU A 712 81.15 -124.87 24.98
C LEU A 712 82.16 -126.01 25.23
N LEU A 713 82.38 -126.90 24.25
CA LEU A 713 83.44 -127.92 24.28
C LEU A 713 84.83 -127.30 24.12
N SER A 714 85.02 -126.37 23.17
CA SER A 714 86.28 -125.64 22.97
C SER A 714 86.70 -124.91 24.23
N LYS A 715 85.77 -124.22 24.91
CA LYS A 715 86.03 -123.58 26.21
C LYS A 715 86.37 -124.55 27.34
N ARG A 716 85.99 -125.83 27.25
CA ARG A 716 86.43 -126.87 28.21
C ARG A 716 87.82 -127.43 27.88
N TYR A 717 88.23 -127.42 26.61
CA TYR A 717 89.58 -127.83 26.19
C TYR A 717 90.63 -126.70 26.34
N GLU A 718 90.25 -125.42 26.19
CA GLU A 718 91.13 -124.28 26.52
C GLU A 718 91.52 -124.26 28.00
N THR A 719 90.70 -124.80 28.90
CA THR A 719 91.01 -124.93 30.34
C THR A 719 91.83 -126.17 30.70
N ALA A 720 92.28 -126.98 29.72
CA ALA A 720 92.91 -128.28 29.98
C ALA A 720 94.06 -128.63 29.01
N SER A 721 95.03 -127.73 28.83
CA SER A 721 96.34 -128.08 28.25
C SER A 721 97.47 -127.20 28.79
N PRO A 722 98.57 -127.76 29.33
CA PRO A 722 99.71 -126.99 29.83
C PRO A 722 100.87 -126.96 28.81
N VAL A 723 101.30 -125.77 28.36
CA VAL A 723 102.69 -125.42 27.95
C VAL A 723 102.76 -123.98 27.42
N GLY A 724 103.77 -123.24 27.89
CA GLY A 724 104.71 -122.44 27.07
C GLY A 724 104.22 -121.27 26.19
N ASP A 725 104.63 -120.08 26.63
CA ASP A 725 105.41 -119.09 25.87
C ASP A 725 104.82 -118.25 24.70
N HIS A 726 104.81 -116.94 25.00
CA HIS A 726 105.29 -115.83 24.17
C HIS A 726 104.57 -115.39 22.88
N ALA A 727 103.80 -114.32 23.07
CA ALA A 727 103.92 -113.03 22.36
C ALA A 727 103.90 -112.99 20.82
N CYS A 728 102.80 -112.46 20.27
CA CYS A 728 102.83 -111.67 19.04
C CYS A 728 101.86 -110.48 19.17
N PRO A 729 102.26 -109.24 18.85
CA PRO A 729 101.38 -108.08 18.95
C PRO A 729 100.42 -108.02 17.75
N ARG A 730 99.17 -107.57 17.98
CA ARG A 730 98.27 -107.16 16.90
C ARG A 730 97.74 -105.76 17.11
N PHE A 731 97.75 -105.04 15.99
CA PHE A 731 97.31 -103.67 15.80
C PHE A 731 95.78 -103.54 15.82
N ASP A 732 95.34 -102.30 16.01
CA ASP A 732 94.02 -101.75 15.68
C ASP A 732 92.80 -102.29 16.45
N ASP A 733 92.57 -101.70 17.62
CA ASP A 733 91.23 -101.57 18.24
C ASP A 733 90.62 -100.20 17.88
N PRO A 734 89.61 -100.12 17.00
CA PRO A 734 88.73 -98.96 16.88
C PRO A 734 87.54 -99.07 17.85
N ILE A 735 87.36 -98.02 18.65
CA ILE A 735 86.25 -97.85 19.60
C ILE A 735 84.88 -97.99 18.92
N PRO A 736 83.96 -98.85 19.40
CA PRO A 736 82.57 -98.83 18.98
C PRO A 736 81.76 -97.77 19.76
N PRO A 737 81.06 -96.83 19.11
CA PRO A 737 80.15 -95.93 19.80
C PRO A 737 78.87 -96.67 20.21
N SER A 738 78.70 -96.86 21.52
CA SER A 738 77.50 -97.44 22.14
C SER A 738 76.24 -96.66 21.74
N THR A 739 75.37 -97.30 20.95
CA THR A 739 73.98 -96.86 20.75
C THR A 739 73.00 -98.04 20.88
N HIS A 740 71.87 -97.74 21.52
CA HIS A 740 70.61 -98.52 21.58
C HIS A 740 70.54 -99.85 22.37
N CYS A 741 69.81 -99.79 23.48
CA CYS A 741 68.60 -100.59 23.71
C CYS A 741 67.63 -99.77 24.61
N ARG A 742 66.46 -99.34 24.10
CA ARG A 742 65.12 -99.97 24.23
C ARG A 742 64.44 -99.71 25.60
N PRO A 743 63.10 -99.86 25.78
CA PRO A 743 62.01 -100.13 24.81
C PRO A 743 60.78 -99.18 24.92
N PRO A 744 59.77 -99.29 24.02
CA PRO A 744 58.55 -98.47 24.04
C PRO A 744 57.36 -99.12 24.78
N ARG A 745 56.34 -98.33 25.16
CA ARG A 745 54.99 -98.82 25.53
C ARG A 745 53.85 -97.90 25.06
N TYR A 746 52.70 -98.53 24.86
CA TYR A 746 51.48 -98.09 24.16
C TYR A 746 50.55 -97.13 24.91
N ALA A 747 49.77 -96.36 24.13
CA ALA A 747 48.38 -95.88 24.34
C ALA A 747 48.09 -95.00 25.59
N ILE A 748 47.19 -94.01 25.59
CA ILE A 748 45.74 -94.06 25.27
C ILE A 748 45.23 -92.63 24.92
N SER A 749 44.28 -92.50 23.99
CA SER A 749 43.47 -91.27 23.72
C SER A 749 42.27 -91.17 24.70
N PRO A 750 41.67 -90.01 25.05
CA PRO A 750 41.14 -89.04 24.06
C PRO A 750 41.14 -87.53 24.45
N THR A 751 40.57 -86.75 23.52
CA THR A 751 40.14 -85.32 23.50
C THR A 751 39.35 -84.82 24.73
N PRO A 752 39.13 -83.49 24.95
CA PRO A 752 39.04 -82.42 23.93
C PRO A 752 39.78 -81.08 24.19
N LEU A 753 39.71 -80.21 23.16
CA LEU A 753 40.24 -78.84 23.09
C LEU A 753 39.32 -77.81 23.75
N GLU A 754 39.91 -76.82 24.41
CA GLU A 754 39.46 -75.42 24.35
C GLU A 754 40.67 -74.47 24.22
N LEU A 755 40.43 -73.34 23.57
CA LEU A 755 41.38 -72.24 23.32
C LEU A 755 41.47 -71.30 24.56
N PRO A 756 42.53 -70.47 24.73
CA PRO A 756 42.57 -69.21 24.01
C PRO A 756 43.95 -68.66 23.58
N SER A 757 43.86 -67.68 22.70
CA SER A 757 44.89 -66.88 22.02
C SER A 757 45.67 -65.89 22.90
N THR A 758 46.92 -65.58 22.52
CA THR A 758 47.58 -64.30 22.81
C THR A 758 48.46 -63.79 21.65
N THR A 759 48.74 -62.48 21.70
CA THR A 759 49.21 -61.59 20.63
C THR A 759 50.73 -61.33 20.67
N ASN A 760 51.23 -60.47 19.77
CA ASN A 760 52.57 -59.81 19.71
C ASN A 760 53.63 -60.51 18.82
N HIS A 761 54.56 -59.82 18.11
CA HIS A 761 54.96 -58.39 18.18
C HIS A 761 55.80 -57.91 16.94
N CYS A 762 56.19 -56.62 16.95
CA CYS A 762 57.45 -56.01 16.45
C CYS A 762 57.50 -55.08 15.20
N HIS A 763 58.16 -53.93 15.43
CA HIS A 763 58.77 -52.94 14.52
C HIS A 763 60.00 -53.52 13.76
N GLY A 764 60.65 -52.87 12.77
CA GLY A 764 60.45 -51.58 12.07
C GLY A 764 61.75 -51.02 11.44
N HIS A 765 61.69 -49.79 10.90
CA HIS A 765 62.82 -48.86 10.59
C HIS A 765 63.70 -48.99 9.31
N SER A 766 63.55 -48.01 8.39
CA SER A 766 64.53 -46.91 8.08
C SER A 766 65.10 -46.70 6.65
N ARG A 767 64.81 -45.47 6.13
CA ARG A 767 65.69 -44.46 5.46
C ARG A 767 66.10 -44.51 3.97
N SER A 768 65.75 -43.42 3.26
CA SER A 768 66.60 -42.48 2.46
C SER A 768 67.43 -42.99 1.25
N GLY A 769 67.56 -42.31 0.08
CA GLY A 769 66.93 -41.07 -0.46
C GLY A 769 67.77 -40.39 -1.57
N HIS A 770 67.13 -39.52 -2.39
CA HIS A 770 67.68 -38.39 -3.21
C HIS A 770 68.44 -38.57 -4.56
N GLY A 771 68.01 -37.77 -5.57
CA GLY A 771 68.83 -37.13 -6.64
C GLY A 771 68.85 -37.76 -8.05
N HIS A 772 68.90 -37.04 -9.19
CA HIS A 772 68.79 -35.58 -9.44
C HIS A 772 68.69 -35.24 -10.97
N GLY A 773 67.96 -34.16 -11.35
CA GLY A 773 68.10 -33.38 -12.61
C GLY A 773 67.55 -33.98 -13.93
N HIS A 774 67.26 -33.22 -15.00
CA HIS A 774 67.09 -31.76 -15.20
C HIS A 774 66.52 -31.50 -16.62
N ASN A 775 65.56 -30.56 -16.81
CA ASN A 775 65.75 -29.44 -17.75
C ASN A 775 64.65 -28.35 -17.74
N HIS A 776 65.05 -27.17 -18.24
CA HIS A 776 64.29 -25.91 -18.35
C HIS A 776 63.32 -25.94 -19.58
N SER A 777 62.44 -24.97 -19.88
CA SER A 777 62.30 -23.53 -19.53
C SER A 777 60.79 -23.14 -19.50
N HIS A 778 60.29 -21.89 -19.42
CA HIS A 778 60.85 -20.53 -19.48
C HIS A 778 60.02 -19.54 -18.61
N SER A 779 60.53 -18.33 -18.41
CA SER A 779 59.97 -17.28 -17.55
C SER A 779 59.04 -16.28 -18.28
N ARG A 780 58.17 -15.60 -17.52
CA ARG A 780 57.99 -14.14 -17.65
C ARG A 780 57.44 -13.50 -16.38
N SER A 781 57.90 -12.28 -16.10
CA SER A 781 57.71 -11.54 -14.84
C SER A 781 57.26 -10.10 -15.12
N HIS A 782 56.49 -9.50 -14.18
CA HIS A 782 56.36 -8.06 -13.93
C HIS A 782 55.67 -7.92 -12.55
N SER A 783 56.35 -7.45 -11.51
CA SER A 783 56.63 -6.06 -11.12
C SER A 783 55.59 -5.44 -10.15
N ALA A 784 56.04 -5.39 -8.89
CA ALA A 784 55.64 -4.57 -7.74
C ALA A 784 54.76 -3.32 -7.93
N HIS A 785 54.00 -3.01 -6.86
CA HIS A 785 54.16 -1.73 -6.16
C HIS A 785 53.82 -1.83 -4.65
N LYS A 786 54.57 -1.10 -3.82
CA LYS A 786 54.29 -0.85 -2.38
C LYS A 786 53.74 0.57 -2.23
N HIS A 787 52.90 0.80 -1.21
CA HIS A 787 52.81 2.08 -0.50
C HIS A 787 52.60 1.83 1.01
N ASN A 788 52.89 2.83 1.84
CA ASN A 788 53.28 2.66 3.25
C ASN A 788 52.83 3.87 4.10
N MET A 789 52.66 3.65 5.42
CA MET A 789 52.56 4.68 6.50
C MET A 789 51.27 5.55 6.60
N PRO A 790 51.00 6.20 7.76
CA PRO A 790 51.41 5.92 9.16
C PRO A 790 50.28 5.97 10.22
N ARG A 791 50.64 5.69 11.48
CA ARG A 791 49.90 6.01 12.73
C ARG A 791 50.51 7.29 13.36
N PRO A 792 49.77 8.09 14.15
CA PRO A 792 50.11 8.14 15.59
C PRO A 792 48.94 8.41 16.57
N GLU A 793 49.14 7.88 17.78
CA GLU A 793 48.98 8.47 19.14
C GLU A 793 47.68 9.14 19.63
N VAL A 794 47.46 8.98 20.94
CA VAL A 794 46.32 9.44 21.75
C VAL A 794 46.90 10.13 23.00
N LEU A 795 46.26 11.22 23.45
CA LEU A 795 46.54 11.91 24.71
C LEU A 795 45.23 12.13 25.48
N ASP A 796 45.36 12.28 26.79
CA ASP A 796 44.29 12.12 27.79
C ASP A 796 43.41 13.36 28.07
N ASP A 797 42.37 13.09 28.89
CA ASP A 797 41.82 13.94 29.95
C ASP A 797 40.82 15.10 29.67
N ASP A 798 39.54 14.75 29.88
CA ASP A 798 38.74 15.12 31.08
C ASP A 798 37.61 16.18 31.04
N LEU A 799 36.55 15.82 31.79
CA LEU A 799 35.53 16.63 32.48
C LEU A 799 34.69 17.70 31.73
N LEU A 800 33.39 17.42 31.55
CA LEU A 800 32.30 17.95 32.43
C LEU A 800 30.89 17.51 31.96
N ALA A 801 30.06 17.06 32.90
CA ALA A 801 28.60 16.93 32.76
C ALA A 801 27.90 18.13 33.45
N PRO A 802 26.57 18.19 33.72
CA PRO A 802 25.44 17.36 33.27
C PRO A 802 24.17 18.15 32.84
N ARG A 803 23.13 17.48 32.30
CA ARG A 803 21.77 17.37 32.92
C ARG A 803 20.68 16.83 31.98
N GLU A 804 19.85 15.96 32.53
CA GLU A 804 18.57 15.51 31.95
C GLU A 804 17.44 16.53 32.18
N HIS A 805 16.46 16.57 31.27
CA HIS A 805 15.08 16.94 31.59
C HIS A 805 14.08 16.09 30.81
N ARG A 806 13.05 15.60 31.52
CA ARG A 806 11.90 14.85 30.96
C ARG A 806 10.87 15.82 30.39
N HIS A 807 10.16 15.39 29.33
CA HIS A 807 8.70 15.42 29.12
C HIS A 807 8.47 14.79 27.72
N SER A 808 7.75 13.69 27.50
CA SER A 808 6.36 13.33 27.85
C SER A 808 5.31 14.13 27.09
N GLU A 809 4.92 13.67 25.89
CA GLU A 809 3.52 13.77 25.42
C GLU A 809 3.16 12.74 24.33
N LYS A 810 1.87 12.70 23.95
CA LYS A 810 1.16 11.50 23.44
C LYS A 810 0.86 11.52 21.94
N HIS A 811 0.47 10.34 21.45
CA HIS A 811 -0.06 10.03 20.13
C HIS A 811 -1.15 10.99 19.60
N ASP A 812 -1.19 11.19 18.28
CA ASP A 812 -2.20 10.47 17.47
C ASP A 812 -1.83 10.36 15.98
N HIS A 813 -1.77 9.12 15.50
CA HIS A 813 -1.83 8.78 14.08
C HIS A 813 -2.55 7.44 13.91
N ASN A 814 -3.75 7.51 13.32
CA ASN A 814 -4.54 6.36 12.96
C ASN A 814 -4.46 6.17 11.45
N HIS A 815 -3.81 5.10 10.98
CA HIS A 815 -4.19 4.42 9.74
C HIS A 815 -3.54 3.04 9.65
N HIS A 816 -4.39 2.01 9.60
CA HIS A 816 -4.05 0.70 9.05
C HIS A 816 -3.56 0.80 7.61
N LEU A 817 -2.60 -0.03 7.24
CA LEU A 817 -2.65 -0.84 6.01
C LEU A 817 -1.66 -2.01 6.10
N GLU A 818 -2.09 -3.16 5.58
CA GLU A 818 -1.36 -4.42 5.63
C GLU A 818 -0.19 -4.42 4.61
N HIS A 819 0.90 -5.09 4.97
CA HIS A 819 1.85 -5.63 4.00
C HIS A 819 2.19 -7.07 4.41
N GLN A 820 1.69 -8.04 3.63
CA GLN A 820 2.17 -9.42 3.72
C GLN A 820 3.53 -9.51 3.02
N HIS A 821 4.50 -10.14 3.67
CA HIS A 821 5.80 -10.46 3.05
C HIS A 821 5.65 -11.67 2.12
N SER A 822 6.01 -11.51 0.85
CA SER A 822 6.23 -12.63 -0.05
C SER A 822 7.70 -13.03 0.00
N ASN A 823 8.00 -14.20 0.56
CA ASN A 823 9.35 -14.78 0.43
C ASN A 823 9.59 -15.20 -1.02
N HIS A 824 10.74 -14.81 -1.58
CA HIS A 824 11.28 -15.42 -2.79
C HIS A 824 12.12 -16.64 -2.40
N GLN A 825 11.80 -17.80 -2.95
CA GLN A 825 12.75 -18.90 -3.09
C GLN A 825 13.14 -19.02 -4.57
N HIS A 826 14.44 -18.92 -4.84
CA HIS A 826 15.01 -19.27 -6.14
C HIS A 826 15.14 -20.78 -6.23
N GLU A 827 14.49 -21.40 -7.22
CA GLU A 827 14.83 -22.76 -7.65
C GLU A 827 15.64 -22.76 -8.95
N HIS A 828 16.68 -23.59 -8.95
CA HIS A 828 17.62 -23.71 -10.06
C HIS A 828 17.08 -24.68 -11.13
N ARG A 829 17.02 -24.21 -12.38
CA ARG A 829 16.80 -25.11 -13.53
C ARG A 829 17.98 -26.09 -13.69
N HIS A 830 17.69 -27.38 -13.60
CA HIS A 830 18.41 -28.40 -14.37
C HIS A 830 17.49 -28.94 -15.47
N GLY A 831 18.07 -29.15 -16.66
CA GLY A 831 17.40 -29.83 -17.76
C GLY A 831 18.08 -31.14 -18.07
N HIS A 832 17.28 -32.17 -18.34
CA HIS A 832 17.65 -33.25 -19.24
C HIS A 832 16.39 -33.63 -20.02
N GLY A 833 16.53 -33.75 -21.33
CA GLY A 833 15.51 -34.37 -22.18
C GLY A 833 15.99 -35.74 -22.62
N HIS A 834 15.05 -36.66 -22.85
CA HIS A 834 15.18 -37.60 -23.96
C HIS A 834 13.81 -38.10 -24.44
N HIS A 835 13.70 -38.26 -25.76
CA HIS A 835 12.54 -38.85 -26.42
C HIS A 835 12.36 -40.31 -26.03
N ARG A 836 11.09 -40.77 -26.00
CA ARG A 836 10.76 -42.06 -26.61
C ARG A 836 9.35 -42.07 -27.19
N SER A 837 9.29 -42.22 -28.50
CA SER A 837 8.07 -42.42 -29.29
C SER A 837 7.44 -43.77 -28.95
N ARG A 838 6.12 -43.81 -28.70
CA ARG A 838 5.33 -45.05 -28.78
C ARG A 838 3.99 -44.81 -29.47
N GLY A 839 3.67 -45.74 -30.37
CA GLY A 839 2.63 -45.61 -31.37
C GLY A 839 1.20 -45.57 -30.87
N ARG A 840 0.33 -45.07 -31.74
CA ARG A 840 -1.12 -45.29 -31.66
C ARG A 840 -1.40 -46.78 -31.83
N VAL A 841 -2.23 -47.33 -30.94
CA VAL A 841 -2.98 -48.57 -31.18
C VAL A 841 -4.44 -48.29 -30.83
N HIS A 842 -5.35 -48.72 -31.69
CA HIS A 842 -6.80 -48.57 -31.49
C HIS A 842 -7.40 -49.83 -30.83
N PRO A 843 -8.57 -49.71 -30.16
CA PRO A 843 -9.06 -50.75 -29.26
C PRO A 843 -9.98 -51.77 -29.94
N HIS A 844 -9.72 -53.05 -29.68
CA HIS A 844 -10.65 -54.18 -29.81
C HIS A 844 -10.22 -55.24 -28.78
N ARG A 845 -11.06 -56.13 -28.22
CA ARG A 845 -12.51 -56.27 -28.02
C ARG A 845 -12.64 -57.71 -27.48
N TYR A 846 -13.25 -57.93 -26.31
CA TYR A 846 -13.40 -59.27 -25.67
C TYR A 846 -12.04 -59.95 -25.30
N HIS A 847 -11.95 -60.77 -24.25
CA HIS A 847 -13.01 -61.48 -23.52
C HIS A 847 -12.73 -61.54 -22.00
#